data_AF-A0AA95ZC36-F1
#
_entry.id   AF-A0AA95ZC36-F1
#
_cell.length_a   1.000
_cell.length_b   1.000
_cell.length_c   1.000
_cell.angle_alpha   90.00
_cell.angle_beta   90.00
_cell.angle_gamma   90.00
#
_symmetry.space_group_name_H-M   'P 1'
#
loop_
_entity.id
_entity.type
_entity.pdbx_description
1 polymer ?
#
loop_
_entity_poly.entity_id
_entity_poly.type
_entity_poly.pdbx_seq_one_letter_code
_entity_poly.pdbx_strand_id
1 'polypeptide(L)'
;MAERSFEREVQDLKLGAGELFRGEGILAITKALLQSGVSYVGGYQGSPISHLMDVLADAKDVLDDLGVHFESSASEAAAAAMLSASVMYPIRGAVTWKSTAGTNVASDALSNLASGGVTGGALIVIGEDYGEGSSIMQERSHAFAMKSQIWMLDPRPNLESIVGAVEDGFALSEASNTPVILQVRIRTCHVHGQFVAKDNRRPDFTLRQALETPVRDTGRIVLPPASFIHEKEKLEKRWPAAVEFIKARKLNEVFGPEDGDVGIILQGGMYNNVLRALQQHGLADVYGESAIPLYVLNVTYPLIDDEVVAFCAGKKAVLMIEEGAPEYIEQALNTLLRRRDIQTKIAGKDMLPMGGEYTAQVLAKGLGTFLETHARLLLGNRPPLPDPSAVLDDPKVKALGAVVPPRPAGFCIGCPERPIFAAMKLVEKELGQHHVAADIGCHLFSILPPFNIGATTMGYGLGPASASAFNVEADKRSISIMGDGGFWHNGLASSVGNAVFNKQDGVILVVDNYYSAATGGQDILSSRARNPGRQTNNSITAAVKGIGAKWVRQIDRTYDVAKMRDTLREALTTKEKGPKIIVASSECMLNKQRRIKPLFTKAVKDGKRVVRERFGVDEDVCTGDHACIRLSGCPSLSVKHTDDPLKDDPVAAIDNSCVGCGNCGEVAEAAVLCPSFYRADIIHNPTGLDRVMARLRAAVIGFLQRRRERRRIAFPA
;
A
#
# COMPACT_ATOMS: atom_id res chain seq x y z
N MET A 1 12.45 10.07 5.42
CA MET A 1 13.00 9.82 4.07
C MET A 1 12.18 8.70 3.48
N ALA A 2 11.36 9.02 2.48
CA ALA A 2 10.52 8.07 1.77
C ALA A 2 11.36 7.05 0.97
N GLU A 3 10.71 6.03 0.43
CA GLU A 3 11.31 4.99 -0.40
C GLU A 3 11.98 5.54 -1.67
N ARG A 4 11.43 6.61 -2.22
CA ARG A 4 11.94 7.38 -3.34
C ARG A 4 11.83 8.86 -3.00
N SER A 5 12.88 9.64 -3.29
CA SER A 5 12.80 11.11 -3.26
C SER A 5 12.46 11.60 -4.66
N PHE A 6 11.62 12.64 -4.71
CA PHE A 6 11.18 13.32 -5.92
C PHE A 6 11.72 14.75 -6.00
N GLU A 7 12.72 15.13 -5.19
CA GLU A 7 13.27 16.50 -5.12
C GLU A 7 13.64 17.07 -6.50
N ARG A 8 14.12 16.22 -7.41
CA ARG A 8 14.45 16.61 -8.79
C ARG A 8 13.18 16.71 -9.64
N GLU A 9 12.36 15.67 -9.65
CA GLU A 9 11.14 15.58 -10.46
C GLU A 9 10.10 16.66 -10.09
N VAL A 10 10.05 17.07 -8.82
CA VAL A 10 9.18 18.14 -8.32
C VAL A 10 9.48 19.49 -8.97
N GLN A 11 10.67 19.71 -9.52
CA GLN A 11 10.95 20.96 -10.24
C GLN A 11 10.07 21.11 -11.49
N ASP A 12 9.64 20.00 -12.10
CA ASP A 12 8.75 20.02 -13.26
C ASP A 12 7.34 20.53 -12.90
N LEU A 13 6.98 20.60 -11.61
CA LEU A 13 5.73 21.22 -11.16
C LEU A 13 5.70 22.74 -11.40
N LYS A 14 6.86 23.37 -11.59
CA LYS A 14 6.99 24.82 -11.84
C LYS A 14 6.79 25.22 -13.30
N LEU A 15 6.71 24.25 -14.22
CA LEU A 15 6.51 24.51 -15.65
C LEU A 15 5.23 25.33 -15.89
N GLY A 16 5.33 26.43 -16.63
CA GLY A 16 4.23 27.35 -16.93
C GLY A 16 3.45 27.00 -18.19
N ALA A 17 2.55 27.90 -18.56
CA ALA A 17 1.70 27.75 -19.74
C ALA A 17 2.51 27.56 -21.03
N GLY A 18 2.21 26.48 -21.76
CA GLY A 18 2.85 26.17 -23.04
C GLY A 18 4.14 25.36 -22.93
N GLU A 19 4.68 25.18 -21.72
CA GLU A 19 5.82 24.31 -21.49
C GLU A 19 5.40 22.83 -21.49
N LEU A 20 6.30 21.95 -21.95
CA LEU A 20 6.03 20.53 -22.07
C LEU A 20 6.43 19.79 -20.79
N PHE A 21 5.44 19.28 -20.05
CA PHE A 21 5.67 18.39 -18.92
C PHE A 21 5.98 16.97 -19.41
N ARG A 22 6.94 16.29 -18.77
CA ARG A 22 7.25 14.87 -19.02
C ARG A 22 7.50 14.15 -17.71
N GLY A 23 6.71 13.13 -17.41
CA GLY A 23 6.84 12.43 -16.13
C GLY A 23 5.84 11.29 -15.95
N GLU A 24 5.74 10.83 -14.71
CA GLU A 24 4.78 9.79 -14.30
C GLU A 24 3.42 10.37 -13.90
N GLY A 25 2.38 9.54 -13.96
CA GLY A 25 0.99 9.90 -13.69
C GLY A 25 0.78 10.64 -12.36
N ILE A 26 1.45 10.23 -11.28
CA ILE A 26 1.29 10.90 -9.98
C ILE A 26 1.80 12.36 -9.98
N LEU A 27 2.90 12.66 -10.68
CA LEU A 27 3.41 14.03 -10.80
C LEU A 27 2.46 14.88 -11.66
N ALA A 28 1.87 14.27 -12.69
CA ALA A 28 0.86 14.92 -13.52
C ALA A 28 -0.40 15.27 -12.70
N ILE A 29 -0.86 14.38 -11.80
CA ILE A 29 -1.94 14.67 -10.85
C ILE A 29 -1.56 15.85 -9.96
N THR A 30 -0.36 15.84 -9.35
CA THR A 30 0.10 16.95 -8.51
C THR A 30 0.13 18.27 -9.29
N LYS A 31 0.67 18.27 -10.51
CA LYS A 31 0.68 19.45 -11.37
C LYS A 31 -0.73 19.94 -11.66
N ALA A 32 -1.66 19.04 -11.97
CA ALA A 32 -3.05 19.37 -12.23
C ALA A 32 -3.76 19.98 -11.01
N LEU A 33 -3.46 19.51 -9.79
CA LEU A 33 -3.96 20.10 -8.55
C LEU A 33 -3.51 21.58 -8.41
N LEU A 34 -2.25 21.88 -8.71
CA LEU A 34 -1.70 23.24 -8.64
C LEU A 34 -2.26 24.15 -9.74
N GLN A 35 -2.40 23.65 -10.96
CA GLN A 35 -3.06 24.36 -12.06
C GLN A 35 -4.54 24.65 -11.76
N SER A 36 -5.17 23.80 -10.94
CA SER A 36 -6.56 23.96 -10.52
C SER A 36 -6.76 24.93 -9.36
N GLY A 37 -5.72 25.54 -8.81
CA GLY A 37 -5.86 26.49 -7.69
C GLY A 37 -6.34 25.84 -6.40
N VAL A 38 -5.89 24.59 -6.14
CA VAL A 38 -6.19 23.90 -4.87
C VAL A 38 -5.67 24.72 -3.68
N SER A 39 -6.45 24.83 -2.61
CA SER A 39 -6.05 25.53 -1.38
C SER A 39 -5.45 24.63 -0.33
N TYR A 40 -5.87 23.37 -0.31
CA TYR A 40 -5.34 22.39 0.62
C TYR A 40 -5.35 20.99 0.05
N VAL A 41 -4.33 20.22 0.42
CA VAL A 41 -4.18 18.82 0.04
C VAL A 41 -3.84 17.99 1.27
N GLY A 42 -4.62 16.94 1.50
CA GLY A 42 -4.43 15.99 2.60
C GLY A 42 -4.30 14.55 2.12
N GLY A 43 -4.03 13.63 3.02
CA GLY A 43 -4.09 12.21 2.66
C GLY A 43 -3.43 11.28 3.65
N TYR A 44 -3.69 9.99 3.44
CA TYR A 44 -3.02 8.89 4.14
C TYR A 44 -2.39 7.95 3.12
N GLN A 45 -1.15 7.56 3.36
CA GLN A 45 -0.34 6.78 2.42
C GLN A 45 -0.89 5.37 2.17
N GLY A 46 -0.83 4.91 0.92
CA GLY A 46 -1.06 3.50 0.58
C GLY A 46 -0.84 3.21 -0.91
N SER A 47 -0.21 2.07 -1.21
CA SER A 47 -0.01 1.59 -2.59
C SER A 47 -1.36 1.39 -3.30
N PRO A 48 -1.55 1.77 -4.58
CA PRO A 48 -0.51 2.18 -5.53
C PRO A 48 -0.24 3.69 -5.59
N ILE A 49 -0.92 4.50 -4.77
CA ILE A 49 -0.84 5.96 -4.83
C ILE A 49 0.02 6.57 -3.73
N SER A 50 0.79 5.75 -3.00
CA SER A 50 1.62 6.19 -1.86
C SER A 50 2.57 7.32 -2.23
N HIS A 51 3.17 7.25 -3.43
CA HIS A 51 4.10 8.27 -3.91
C HIS A 51 3.47 9.65 -4.11
N LEU A 52 2.15 9.79 -4.25
CA LEU A 52 1.52 11.12 -4.36
C LEU A 52 1.77 11.95 -3.09
N MET A 53 1.73 11.31 -1.92
CA MET A 53 2.06 11.97 -0.65
C MET A 53 3.54 12.33 -0.55
N ASP A 54 4.42 11.48 -1.09
CA ASP A 54 5.86 11.75 -1.11
C ASP A 54 6.18 12.94 -2.04
N VAL A 55 5.57 12.99 -3.23
CA VAL A 55 5.68 14.13 -4.17
C VAL A 55 5.20 15.43 -3.52
N LEU A 56 4.03 15.43 -2.87
CA LEU A 56 3.49 16.61 -2.19
C LEU A 56 4.40 17.07 -1.04
N ALA A 57 4.98 16.13 -0.29
CA ALA A 57 5.92 16.45 0.78
C ALA A 57 7.22 17.08 0.26
N ASP A 58 7.78 16.53 -0.83
CA ASP A 58 8.99 17.07 -1.47
C ASP A 58 8.69 18.39 -2.23
N ALA A 59 7.43 18.64 -2.60
CA ALA A 59 6.95 19.87 -3.26
C ALA A 59 6.61 21.03 -2.31
N LYS A 60 6.99 20.95 -1.03
CA LYS A 60 6.61 21.94 0.00
C LYS A 60 6.90 23.39 -0.42
N ASP A 61 8.07 23.66 -1.00
CA ASP A 61 8.44 25.03 -1.41
C ASP A 61 7.47 25.58 -2.47
N VAL A 62 7.06 24.74 -3.44
CA VAL A 62 6.11 25.11 -4.48
C VAL A 62 4.71 25.36 -3.89
N LEU A 63 4.31 24.53 -2.92
CA LEU A 63 3.03 24.65 -2.23
C LEU A 63 2.96 25.93 -1.39
N ASP A 64 4.01 26.22 -0.61
CA ASP A 64 4.12 27.44 0.22
C ASP A 64 4.08 28.71 -0.65
N ASP A 65 4.79 28.72 -1.78
CA ASP A 65 4.80 29.81 -2.75
C ASP A 65 3.41 30.09 -3.35
N LEU A 66 2.52 29.10 -3.37
CA LEU A 66 1.15 29.23 -3.84
C LEU A 66 0.13 29.43 -2.70
N GLY A 67 0.56 29.32 -1.45
CA GLY A 67 -0.30 29.38 -0.27
C GLY A 67 -1.17 28.12 -0.08
N VAL A 68 -0.71 26.97 -0.59
CA VAL A 68 -1.40 25.68 -0.48
C VAL A 68 -1.02 25.01 0.83
N HIS A 69 -2.02 24.65 1.63
CA HIS A 69 -1.80 23.89 2.85
C HIS A 69 -1.69 22.39 2.55
N PHE A 70 -0.59 21.76 2.96
CA PHE A 70 -0.41 20.31 2.84
C PHE A 70 -0.28 19.65 4.20
N GLU A 71 -0.99 18.53 4.39
CA GLU A 71 -0.90 17.70 5.59
C GLU A 71 -0.89 16.20 5.23
N SER A 72 0.02 15.44 5.85
CA SER A 72 -0.11 13.99 5.90
C SER A 72 -0.94 13.63 7.12
N SER A 73 -2.18 13.22 6.89
CA SER A 73 -3.16 12.96 7.93
C SER A 73 -2.82 11.67 8.70
N ALA A 74 -3.34 11.56 9.93
CA ALA A 74 -3.15 10.36 10.75
C ALA A 74 -3.98 9.14 10.29
N SER A 75 -5.04 9.36 9.52
CA SER A 75 -5.91 8.34 8.95
C SER A 75 -6.68 8.87 7.74
N GLU A 76 -7.28 7.98 6.94
CA GLU A 76 -8.16 8.33 5.83
C GLU A 76 -9.43 9.03 6.33
N ALA A 77 -9.92 8.72 7.52
CA ALA A 77 -11.05 9.42 8.13
C ALA A 77 -10.71 10.89 8.42
N ALA A 78 -9.53 11.15 8.98
CA ALA A 78 -9.06 12.51 9.22
C ALA A 78 -8.84 13.27 7.90
N ALA A 79 -8.24 12.60 6.90
CA ALA A 79 -8.08 13.17 5.56
C ALA A 79 -9.44 13.52 4.94
N ALA A 80 -10.39 12.58 4.89
CA ALA A 80 -11.72 12.81 4.36
C ALA A 80 -12.48 13.92 5.12
N ALA A 81 -12.34 13.99 6.44
CA ALA A 81 -12.95 15.05 7.25
C ALA A 81 -12.37 16.44 6.95
N MET A 82 -11.10 16.53 6.53
CA MET A 82 -10.45 17.77 6.10
C MET A 82 -11.21 18.45 4.95
N LEU A 83 -11.85 17.67 4.06
CA LEU A 83 -12.67 18.20 2.97
C LEU A 83 -13.87 19.05 3.44
N SER A 84 -14.23 18.97 4.74
CA SER A 84 -15.28 19.82 5.31
C SER A 84 -14.99 21.31 5.20
N ALA A 85 -13.72 21.71 5.03
CA ALA A 85 -13.35 23.11 4.75
C ALA A 85 -13.96 23.65 3.44
N SER A 86 -14.34 22.78 2.50
CA SER A 86 -15.00 23.15 1.24
C SER A 86 -16.53 23.20 1.34
N VAL A 87 -17.12 22.89 2.50
CA VAL A 87 -18.60 22.87 2.66
C VAL A 87 -19.18 24.28 2.62
N MET A 88 -18.66 25.20 3.44
CA MET A 88 -19.21 26.55 3.59
C MET A 88 -18.54 27.60 2.68
N TYR A 89 -17.39 27.27 2.10
CA TYR A 89 -16.53 28.22 1.41
C TYR A 89 -16.19 27.73 0.00
N PRO A 90 -15.98 28.62 -0.98
CA PRO A 90 -15.59 28.28 -2.35
C PRO A 90 -14.09 27.94 -2.41
N ILE A 91 -13.65 26.99 -1.59
CA ILE A 91 -12.25 26.58 -1.44
C ILE A 91 -12.09 25.22 -2.09
N ARG A 92 -11.12 25.08 -2.98
CA ARG A 92 -10.78 23.79 -3.59
C ARG A 92 -9.91 22.95 -2.65
N GLY A 93 -10.33 21.72 -2.37
CA GLY A 93 -9.64 20.78 -1.50
C GLY A 93 -9.45 19.42 -2.16
N ALA A 94 -8.30 18.80 -1.94
CA ALA A 94 -8.03 17.44 -2.42
C ALA A 94 -7.52 16.52 -1.30
N VAL A 95 -7.90 15.25 -1.34
CA VAL A 95 -7.41 14.24 -0.40
C VAL A 95 -7.08 12.93 -1.10
N THR A 96 -6.19 12.12 -0.53
CA THR A 96 -5.80 10.84 -1.16
C THR A 96 -5.55 9.69 -0.20
N TRP A 97 -5.85 8.45 -0.65
CA TRP A 97 -5.50 7.21 0.02
C TRP A 97 -5.66 5.97 -0.87
N LYS A 98 -5.29 4.80 -0.34
CA LYS A 98 -5.55 3.49 -0.94
C LYS A 98 -6.98 3.02 -0.67
N SER A 99 -7.75 2.80 -1.72
CA SER A 99 -9.08 2.17 -1.68
C SER A 99 -9.03 0.66 -2.02
N THR A 100 -9.89 -0.20 -1.47
CA THR A 100 -11.07 0.11 -0.64
C THR A 100 -10.82 0.19 0.86
N ALA A 101 -9.74 -0.39 1.36
CA ALA A 101 -9.46 -0.44 2.80
C ALA A 101 -9.47 0.96 3.45
N GLY A 102 -8.84 1.95 2.82
CA GLY A 102 -8.87 3.34 3.29
C GLY A 102 -10.24 4.00 3.14
N THR A 103 -11.00 3.68 2.09
CA THR A 103 -12.36 4.21 1.89
C THR A 103 -13.35 3.64 2.91
N ASN A 104 -13.15 2.40 3.40
CA ASN A 104 -13.89 1.86 4.54
C ASN A 104 -13.69 2.74 5.78
N VAL A 105 -12.44 3.13 6.07
CA VAL A 105 -12.09 4.01 7.19
C VAL A 105 -12.67 5.41 6.99
N ALA A 106 -12.60 5.96 5.78
CA ALA A 106 -13.13 7.29 5.45
C ALA A 106 -14.66 7.37 5.33
N SER A 107 -15.36 6.23 5.28
CA SER A 107 -16.76 6.15 4.84
C SER A 107 -17.71 7.07 5.62
N ASP A 108 -17.53 7.20 6.93
CA ASP A 108 -18.37 8.06 7.78
C ASP A 108 -18.19 9.55 7.45
N ALA A 109 -16.95 10.01 7.35
CA ALA A 109 -16.62 11.38 6.96
C ALA A 109 -17.14 11.70 5.55
N LEU A 110 -16.98 10.76 4.60
CA LEU A 110 -17.48 10.91 3.23
C LEU A 110 -19.02 10.98 3.16
N SER A 111 -19.72 10.14 3.94
CA SER A 111 -21.18 10.18 4.01
C SER A 111 -21.69 11.51 4.57
N ASN A 112 -21.04 12.07 5.60
CA ASN A 112 -21.36 13.40 6.12
C ASN A 112 -21.07 14.52 5.10
N LEU A 113 -19.87 14.52 4.50
CA LEU A 113 -19.47 15.49 3.47
C LEU A 113 -20.43 15.50 2.28
N ALA A 114 -20.73 14.32 1.73
CA ALA A 114 -21.59 14.20 0.56
C ALA A 114 -23.04 14.57 0.87
N SER A 115 -23.51 14.37 2.10
CA SER A 115 -24.88 14.71 2.52
C SER A 115 -25.13 16.21 2.46
N GLY A 116 -24.37 17.02 3.21
CA GLY A 116 -24.50 18.48 3.15
C GLY A 116 -24.12 19.08 1.78
N GLY A 117 -23.24 18.40 1.05
CA GLY A 117 -22.67 18.90 -0.21
C GLY A 117 -21.52 19.87 0.04
N VAL A 118 -20.88 20.29 -1.03
CA VAL A 118 -19.72 21.20 -0.99
C VAL A 118 -19.97 22.46 -1.82
N THR A 119 -19.48 23.60 -1.34
CA THR A 119 -19.52 24.87 -2.06
C THR A 119 -18.29 25.03 -2.96
N GLY A 120 -17.10 24.76 -2.42
CA GLY A 120 -15.87 24.68 -3.19
C GLY A 120 -15.63 23.27 -3.72
N GLY A 121 -14.84 23.14 -4.78
CA GLY A 121 -14.57 21.84 -5.38
C GLY A 121 -13.83 20.90 -4.42
N ALA A 122 -14.33 19.69 -4.22
CA ALA A 122 -13.74 18.69 -3.35
C ALA A 122 -13.40 17.42 -4.15
N LEU A 123 -12.11 17.10 -4.24
CA LEU A 123 -11.58 15.97 -5.01
C LEU A 123 -11.01 14.88 -4.08
N ILE A 124 -11.36 13.63 -4.33
CA ILE A 124 -10.91 12.47 -3.56
C ILE A 124 -10.14 11.56 -4.52
N VAL A 125 -8.80 11.58 -4.45
CA VAL A 125 -7.96 10.78 -5.33
C VAL A 125 -7.68 9.43 -4.69
N ILE A 126 -8.23 8.36 -5.26
CA ILE A 126 -8.08 7.00 -4.70
C ILE A 126 -7.26 6.10 -5.61
N GLY A 127 -6.35 5.33 -5.01
CA GLY A 127 -5.68 4.21 -5.68
C GLY A 127 -6.50 2.93 -5.54
N GLU A 128 -6.92 2.31 -6.63
CA GLU A 128 -7.58 0.99 -6.67
C GLU A 128 -6.71 -0.01 -7.46
N ASP A 129 -6.66 -1.28 -7.06
CA ASP A 129 -5.94 -2.31 -7.80
C ASP A 129 -6.61 -3.67 -7.69
N TYR A 130 -6.49 -4.44 -8.78
CA TYR A 130 -6.90 -5.82 -8.87
C TYR A 130 -5.66 -6.67 -9.20
N GLY A 131 -5.41 -7.74 -8.45
CA GLY A 131 -4.27 -8.66 -8.68
C GLY A 131 -3.22 -8.72 -7.56
N GLU A 132 -2.24 -9.62 -7.72
CA GLU A 132 -1.31 -10.12 -6.68
C GLU A 132 -0.21 -9.13 -6.21
N GLY A 133 -0.17 -7.89 -6.71
CA GLY A 133 0.98 -7.01 -6.56
C GLY A 133 1.20 -6.40 -5.17
N SER A 134 0.13 -6.02 -4.45
CA SER A 134 0.27 -5.36 -3.13
C SER A 134 -0.98 -5.31 -2.25
N SER A 135 -2.15 -5.75 -2.74
CA SER A 135 -3.41 -5.53 -2.05
C SER A 135 -3.88 -6.68 -1.18
N ILE A 136 -4.37 -6.31 0.02
CA ILE A 136 -4.82 -7.24 1.07
C ILE A 136 -6.32 -7.54 0.94
N MET A 137 -7.12 -6.57 0.48
CA MET A 137 -8.55 -6.72 0.21
C MET A 137 -8.83 -6.26 -1.22
N GLN A 138 -9.49 -7.11 -2.01
CA GLN A 138 -9.76 -6.88 -3.43
C GLN A 138 -11.26 -6.60 -3.61
N GLU A 139 -11.66 -5.34 -3.38
CA GLU A 139 -13.04 -4.85 -3.52
C GLU A 139 -13.08 -3.58 -4.38
N ARG A 140 -14.28 -3.07 -4.66
CA ARG A 140 -14.49 -1.92 -5.54
C ARG A 140 -14.93 -0.66 -4.80
N SER A 141 -14.33 0.46 -5.15
CA SER A 141 -14.66 1.80 -4.64
C SER A 141 -16.01 2.30 -5.13
N HIS A 142 -16.47 1.75 -6.26
CA HIS A 142 -17.74 2.10 -6.89
C HIS A 142 -18.95 1.97 -5.94
N ALA A 143 -18.93 0.99 -5.03
CA ALA A 143 -19.98 0.82 -4.02
C ALA A 143 -20.10 2.05 -3.09
N PHE A 144 -18.99 2.72 -2.76
CA PHE A 144 -18.99 3.91 -1.91
C PHE A 144 -19.47 5.15 -2.66
N ALA A 145 -19.09 5.27 -3.94
CA ALA A 145 -19.59 6.29 -4.84
C ALA A 145 -21.12 6.24 -4.92
N MET A 146 -21.69 5.04 -5.13
CA MET A 146 -23.13 4.82 -5.14
C MET A 146 -23.78 5.06 -3.78
N LYS A 147 -23.23 4.49 -2.70
CA LYS A 147 -23.76 4.62 -1.33
C LYS A 147 -23.93 6.08 -0.91
N SER A 148 -22.90 6.90 -1.13
CA SER A 148 -22.87 8.29 -0.65
C SER A 148 -23.31 9.30 -1.72
N GLN A 149 -23.57 8.84 -2.94
CA GLN A 149 -23.80 9.64 -4.14
C GLN A 149 -22.66 10.66 -4.38
N ILE A 150 -21.48 10.12 -4.66
CA ILE A 150 -20.25 10.87 -4.95
C ILE A 150 -19.85 10.52 -6.39
N TRP A 151 -19.64 11.52 -7.25
CA TRP A 151 -19.30 11.27 -8.65
C TRP A 151 -17.93 10.60 -8.77
N MET A 152 -17.73 9.76 -9.78
CA MET A 152 -16.55 8.93 -9.90
C MET A 152 -15.99 8.99 -11.31
N LEU A 153 -14.79 9.53 -11.41
CA LEU A 153 -13.98 9.59 -12.61
C LEU A 153 -12.99 8.41 -12.63
N ASP A 154 -12.83 7.74 -13.77
CA ASP A 154 -11.83 6.69 -14.02
C ASP A 154 -11.18 6.96 -15.39
N PRO A 155 -10.36 8.03 -15.51
CA PRO A 155 -9.88 8.52 -16.79
C PRO A 155 -9.00 7.50 -17.52
N ARG A 156 -8.93 7.64 -18.84
CA ARG A 156 -7.95 6.90 -19.65
C ARG A 156 -6.52 7.05 -19.12
N PRO A 157 -5.71 5.97 -19.14
CA PRO A 157 -4.34 5.99 -18.61
C PRO A 157 -3.36 6.64 -19.60
N ASN A 158 -3.50 7.97 -19.78
CA ASN A 158 -2.55 8.89 -20.42
C ASN A 158 -2.54 10.22 -19.64
N LEU A 159 -1.46 11.01 -19.72
CA LEU A 159 -1.31 12.17 -18.85
C LEU A 159 -2.33 13.26 -19.14
N GLU A 160 -2.65 13.52 -20.40
CA GLU A 160 -3.62 14.54 -20.80
C GLU A 160 -5.01 14.28 -20.20
N SER A 161 -5.47 13.03 -20.25
CA SER A 161 -6.78 12.63 -19.71
C SER A 161 -6.78 12.66 -18.18
N ILE A 162 -5.67 12.27 -17.53
CA ILE A 162 -5.53 12.32 -16.07
C ILE A 162 -5.54 13.77 -15.58
N VAL A 163 -4.79 14.67 -16.22
CA VAL A 163 -4.74 16.10 -15.89
C VAL A 163 -6.10 16.75 -16.12
N GLY A 164 -6.72 16.47 -17.27
CA GLY A 164 -8.07 16.95 -17.59
C GLY A 164 -9.10 16.50 -16.55
N ALA A 165 -9.07 15.24 -16.12
CA ALA A 165 -9.99 14.71 -15.12
C ALA A 165 -9.83 15.36 -13.73
N VAL A 166 -8.63 15.81 -13.35
CA VAL A 166 -8.44 16.59 -12.11
C VAL A 166 -9.11 17.97 -12.24
N GLU A 167 -8.86 18.66 -13.35
CA GLU A 167 -9.42 20.00 -13.60
C GLU A 167 -10.97 19.96 -13.72
N ASP A 168 -11.49 19.02 -14.51
CA ASP A 168 -12.92 18.79 -14.67
C ASP A 168 -13.54 18.22 -13.39
N GLY A 169 -12.81 17.48 -12.57
CA GLY A 169 -13.28 16.98 -11.28
C GLY A 169 -13.59 18.10 -10.30
N PHE A 170 -12.73 19.11 -10.19
CA PHE A 170 -13.04 20.30 -9.38
C PHE A 170 -14.24 21.08 -9.94
N ALA A 171 -14.28 21.29 -11.26
CA ALA A 171 -15.35 22.04 -11.89
C ALA A 171 -16.71 21.32 -11.80
N LEU A 172 -16.73 19.99 -11.98
CA LEU A 172 -17.91 19.14 -11.78
C LEU A 172 -18.38 19.20 -10.32
N SER A 173 -17.44 19.18 -9.37
CA SER A 173 -17.75 19.27 -7.96
C SER A 173 -18.47 20.58 -7.61
N GLU A 174 -17.97 21.70 -8.13
CA GLU A 174 -18.54 23.04 -7.94
C GLU A 174 -19.89 23.19 -8.65
N ALA A 175 -20.00 22.72 -9.89
CA ALA A 175 -21.23 22.82 -10.68
C ALA A 175 -22.40 22.01 -10.08
N SER A 176 -22.09 20.92 -9.37
CA SER A 176 -23.08 20.00 -8.81
C SER A 176 -23.14 19.99 -7.28
N ASN A 177 -22.38 20.85 -6.61
CA ASN A 177 -22.23 20.89 -5.15
C ASN A 177 -21.92 19.53 -4.49
N THR A 178 -21.16 18.67 -5.18
CA THR A 178 -20.94 17.27 -4.78
C THR A 178 -19.46 16.93 -4.83
N PRO A 179 -18.88 16.24 -3.84
CA PRO A 179 -17.51 15.77 -3.95
C PRO A 179 -17.34 14.81 -5.15
N VAL A 180 -16.12 14.73 -5.69
CA VAL A 180 -15.78 13.88 -6.83
C VAL A 180 -14.63 12.96 -6.45
N ILE A 181 -14.78 11.66 -6.75
CA ILE A 181 -13.71 10.67 -6.69
C ILE A 181 -12.98 10.67 -8.03
N LEU A 182 -11.66 10.78 -7.98
CA LEU A 182 -10.76 10.44 -9.07
C LEU A 182 -10.14 9.07 -8.76
N GLN A 183 -10.61 8.04 -9.42
CA GLN A 183 -10.01 6.72 -9.33
C GLN A 183 -8.80 6.62 -10.25
N VAL A 184 -7.70 6.10 -9.71
CA VAL A 184 -6.52 5.71 -10.49
C VAL A 184 -6.11 4.30 -10.13
N ARG A 185 -5.66 3.55 -11.14
CA ARG A 185 -5.18 2.17 -10.99
C ARG A 185 -3.65 2.13 -10.97
N ILE A 186 -3.07 0.97 -10.64
CA ILE A 186 -1.59 0.78 -10.64
C ILE A 186 -0.97 1.32 -11.93
N ARG A 187 -1.52 0.94 -13.08
CA ARG A 187 -0.98 1.32 -14.40
C ARG A 187 -1.10 2.83 -14.63
N THR A 188 -2.20 3.46 -14.20
CA THR A 188 -2.41 4.91 -14.26
C THR A 188 -1.42 5.66 -13.36
N CYS A 189 -1.11 5.12 -12.18
CA CYS A 189 -0.16 5.75 -11.25
C CYS A 189 1.27 5.76 -11.82
N HIS A 190 1.67 4.71 -12.54
CA HIS A 190 3.03 4.53 -13.06
C HIS A 190 3.19 4.80 -14.56
N VAL A 191 2.11 5.20 -15.26
CA VAL A 191 2.19 5.56 -16.68
C VAL A 191 3.11 6.76 -16.85
N HIS A 192 3.98 6.71 -17.84
CA HIS A 192 4.80 7.84 -18.23
C HIS A 192 4.27 8.43 -19.54
N GLY A 193 4.27 9.75 -19.63
CA GLY A 193 3.85 10.45 -20.82
C GLY A 193 4.25 11.92 -20.79
N GLN A 194 3.54 12.74 -21.56
CA GLN A 194 3.77 14.17 -21.61
C GLN A 194 2.45 14.92 -21.78
N PHE A 195 2.39 16.18 -21.40
CA PHE A 195 1.28 17.08 -21.72
C PHE A 195 1.76 18.53 -21.72
N VAL A 196 1.00 19.43 -22.35
CA VAL A 196 1.29 20.87 -22.33
C VAL A 196 0.76 21.46 -21.03
N ALA A 197 1.66 21.97 -20.19
CA ALA A 197 1.33 22.53 -18.89
C ALA A 197 0.58 23.85 -18.98
N LYS A 198 -0.13 24.18 -17.90
CA LYS A 198 -0.72 25.50 -17.63
C LYS A 198 -0.01 26.13 -16.44
N ASP A 199 -0.19 27.44 -16.29
CA ASP A 199 0.31 28.15 -15.11
C ASP A 199 -0.34 27.60 -13.83
N ASN A 200 0.47 27.46 -12.78
CA ASN A 200 -0.06 27.19 -11.45
C ASN A 200 -0.89 28.38 -10.99
N ARG A 201 -2.03 28.10 -10.36
CA ARG A 201 -2.94 29.13 -9.87
C ARG A 201 -2.88 29.18 -8.35
N ARG A 202 -2.84 30.40 -7.81
CA ARG A 202 -3.16 30.58 -6.39
C ARG A 202 -4.67 30.42 -6.20
N PRO A 203 -5.13 29.97 -5.02
CA PRO A 203 -6.56 29.91 -4.75
C PRO A 203 -7.22 31.28 -4.81
N ASP A 204 -8.37 31.35 -5.46
CA ASP A 204 -9.16 32.59 -5.55
C ASP A 204 -9.72 33.00 -4.18
N PHE A 205 -10.03 32.01 -3.32
CA PHE A 205 -10.39 32.20 -1.91
C PHE A 205 -9.51 31.31 -1.02
N THR A 206 -8.79 31.92 -0.08
CA THR A 206 -7.77 31.24 0.73
C THR A 206 -8.33 30.72 2.06
N LEU A 207 -7.69 29.71 2.65
CA LEU A 207 -8.00 29.23 4.01
C LEU A 207 -7.91 30.34 5.06
N ARG A 208 -6.97 31.28 4.90
CA ARG A 208 -6.83 32.43 5.80
C ARG A 208 -8.06 33.31 5.78
N GLN A 209 -8.57 33.65 4.60
CA GLN A 209 -9.79 34.43 4.45
C GLN A 209 -11.00 33.72 5.07
N ALA A 210 -11.08 32.39 4.94
CA ALA A 210 -12.11 31.58 5.58
C ALA A 210 -12.09 31.69 7.10
N LEU A 211 -10.89 31.63 7.70
CA LEU A 211 -10.70 31.75 9.15
C LEU A 211 -11.00 33.17 9.66
N GLU A 212 -10.60 34.18 8.90
CA GLU A 212 -10.83 35.59 9.25
C GLU A 212 -12.30 36.02 9.01
N THR A 213 -13.04 35.29 8.18
CA THR A 213 -14.45 35.60 7.81
C THR A 213 -15.34 34.35 7.86
N PRO A 214 -15.66 33.83 9.07
CA PRO A 214 -16.43 32.60 9.19
C PRO A 214 -17.87 32.75 8.65
N VAL A 215 -18.29 31.80 7.82
CA VAL A 215 -19.64 31.72 7.23
C VAL A 215 -20.43 30.58 7.86
N ARG A 216 -21.73 30.78 8.05
CA ARG A 216 -22.64 29.77 8.61
C ARG A 216 -23.91 29.64 7.77
N ASP A 217 -24.15 28.43 7.27
CA ASP A 217 -25.41 28.01 6.65
C ASP A 217 -25.93 26.72 7.31
N THR A 218 -27.03 26.80 8.05
CA THR A 218 -27.64 25.61 8.68
C THR A 218 -28.20 24.63 7.65
N GLY A 219 -28.49 25.10 6.44
CA GLY A 219 -28.91 24.29 5.31
C GLY A 219 -27.80 23.42 4.73
N ARG A 220 -26.54 23.54 5.18
CA ARG A 220 -25.41 22.66 4.80
C ARG A 220 -24.96 21.74 5.94
N ILE A 221 -25.54 21.87 7.13
CA ILE A 221 -25.21 21.04 8.31
C ILE A 221 -26.11 19.81 8.30
N VAL A 222 -25.53 18.62 8.45
CA VAL A 222 -26.25 17.33 8.47
C VAL A 222 -27.01 17.17 9.80
N LEU A 223 -28.11 17.89 9.93
CA LEU A 223 -28.99 17.88 11.10
C LEU A 223 -30.46 18.00 10.63
N PRO A 224 -31.39 17.21 11.19
CA PRO A 224 -32.80 17.39 10.88
C PRO A 224 -33.29 18.83 11.19
N PRO A 225 -34.11 19.45 10.32
CA PRO A 225 -34.73 18.88 9.12
C PRO A 225 -33.89 18.98 7.83
N ALA A 226 -32.73 19.65 7.85
CA ALA A 226 -31.91 19.88 6.65
C ALA A 226 -31.47 18.57 5.99
N SER A 227 -31.18 17.53 6.78
CA SER A 227 -30.80 16.20 6.27
C SER A 227 -31.82 15.59 5.31
N PHE A 228 -33.13 15.82 5.51
CA PHE A 228 -34.17 15.35 4.58
C PHE A 228 -34.20 16.18 3.28
N ILE A 229 -33.86 17.46 3.37
CA ILE A 229 -33.79 18.36 2.23
C ILE A 229 -32.56 18.00 1.38
N HIS A 230 -31.43 17.65 2.02
CA HIS A 230 -30.22 17.20 1.34
C HIS A 230 -30.45 15.99 0.45
N GLU A 231 -31.22 15.00 0.92
CA GLU A 231 -31.57 13.82 0.15
C GLU A 231 -32.36 14.18 -1.13
N LYS A 232 -33.30 15.11 -1.03
CA LYS A 232 -34.04 15.62 -2.20
C LYS A 232 -33.15 16.44 -3.12
N GLU A 233 -32.33 17.35 -2.58
CA GLU A 233 -31.39 18.19 -3.33
C GLU A 233 -30.44 17.33 -4.17
N LYS A 234 -29.95 16.23 -3.58
CA LYS A 234 -29.12 15.22 -4.24
C LYS A 234 -29.74 14.70 -5.55
N LEU A 235 -31.02 14.37 -5.53
CA LEU A 235 -31.73 13.80 -6.68
C LEU A 235 -32.30 14.86 -7.63
N GLU A 236 -32.86 15.95 -7.11
CA GLU A 236 -33.60 16.94 -7.88
C GLU A 236 -32.71 18.04 -8.47
N LYS A 237 -31.52 18.28 -7.89
CA LYS A 237 -30.61 19.37 -8.30
C LYS A 237 -29.21 18.88 -8.64
N ARG A 238 -28.55 18.19 -7.71
CA ARG A 238 -27.13 17.86 -7.81
C ARG A 238 -26.85 16.81 -8.90
N TRP A 239 -27.64 15.74 -8.94
CA TRP A 239 -27.53 14.71 -9.99
C TRP A 239 -27.80 15.25 -11.40
N PRO A 240 -28.91 15.98 -11.68
CA PRO A 240 -29.12 16.60 -12.98
C PRO A 240 -28.01 17.57 -13.38
N ALA A 241 -27.53 18.42 -12.45
CA ALA A 241 -26.44 19.34 -12.72
C ALA A 241 -25.14 18.61 -13.11
N ALA A 242 -24.83 17.48 -12.45
CA ALA A 242 -23.70 16.64 -12.81
C ALA A 242 -23.85 16.05 -14.21
N VAL A 243 -25.00 15.46 -14.54
CA VAL A 243 -25.28 14.89 -15.87
C VAL A 243 -25.14 15.93 -16.97
N GLU A 244 -25.72 17.12 -16.79
CA GLU A 244 -25.62 18.21 -17.76
C GLU A 244 -24.18 18.72 -17.93
N PHE A 245 -23.44 18.87 -16.83
CA PHE A 245 -22.02 19.23 -16.88
C PHE A 245 -21.20 18.21 -17.68
N ILE A 246 -21.39 16.91 -17.39
CA ILE A 246 -20.68 15.81 -18.04
C ILE A 246 -20.97 15.81 -19.55
N LYS A 247 -22.24 15.92 -19.95
CA LYS A 247 -22.67 15.98 -21.36
C LYS A 247 -22.11 17.21 -22.07
N ALA A 248 -22.21 18.39 -21.46
CA ALA A 248 -21.75 19.64 -22.06
C ALA A 248 -20.23 19.65 -22.29
N ARG A 249 -19.47 19.03 -21.39
CA ARG A 249 -18.01 18.90 -21.47
C ARG A 249 -17.55 17.67 -22.27
N LYS A 250 -18.46 16.76 -22.62
CA LYS A 250 -18.16 15.49 -23.31
C LYS A 250 -17.06 14.70 -22.60
N LEU A 251 -17.23 14.49 -21.30
CA LEU A 251 -16.19 13.82 -20.50
C LEU A 251 -16.00 12.35 -20.89
N ASN A 252 -17.06 11.68 -21.33
CA ASN A 252 -16.96 10.34 -21.91
C ASN A 252 -16.62 10.44 -23.40
N GLU A 253 -15.84 9.47 -23.89
CA GLU A 253 -15.28 9.52 -25.25
C GLU A 253 -15.81 8.36 -26.10
N VAL A 254 -15.90 8.58 -27.41
CA VAL A 254 -16.23 7.55 -28.40
C VAL A 254 -15.07 7.41 -29.39
N PHE A 255 -14.66 6.18 -29.68
CA PHE A 255 -13.58 5.87 -30.63
C PHE A 255 -14.03 4.81 -31.65
N GLY A 256 -13.27 4.69 -32.74
CA GLY A 256 -13.54 3.75 -33.81
C GLY A 256 -14.64 4.25 -34.76
N PRO A 257 -15.23 3.37 -35.58
CA PRO A 257 -16.27 3.77 -36.52
C PRO A 257 -17.54 4.22 -35.79
N GLU A 258 -18.28 5.16 -36.41
CA GLU A 258 -19.57 5.63 -35.87
C GLU A 258 -20.61 4.50 -35.83
N ASP A 259 -20.61 3.67 -36.87
CA ASP A 259 -21.52 2.53 -37.04
C ASP A 259 -20.81 1.19 -36.83
N GLY A 260 -21.57 0.19 -36.38
CA GLY A 260 -21.10 -1.17 -36.25
C GLY A 260 -22.17 -2.10 -35.69
N ASP A 261 -22.18 -3.36 -36.15
CA ASP A 261 -23.10 -4.39 -35.68
C ASP A 261 -22.91 -4.72 -34.17
N VAL A 262 -21.71 -4.49 -33.65
CA VAL A 262 -21.33 -4.68 -32.24
C VAL A 262 -20.54 -3.48 -31.73
N GLY A 263 -20.49 -3.31 -30.41
CA GLY A 263 -19.68 -2.26 -29.76
C GLY A 263 -19.13 -2.70 -28.41
N ILE A 264 -18.23 -1.90 -27.85
CA ILE A 264 -17.63 -2.16 -26.53
C ILE A 264 -17.82 -0.92 -25.65
N ILE A 265 -18.36 -1.11 -24.45
CA ILE A 265 -18.37 -0.12 -23.38
C ILE A 265 -17.30 -0.52 -22.36
N LEU A 266 -16.47 0.42 -21.93
CA LEU A 266 -15.38 0.12 -21.00
C LEU A 266 -15.13 1.26 -20.02
N GLN A 267 -14.70 0.91 -18.81
CA GLN A 267 -14.15 1.89 -17.87
C GLN A 267 -12.88 2.52 -18.47
N GLY A 268 -12.70 3.84 -18.33
CA GLY A 268 -11.57 4.56 -18.95
C GLY A 268 -10.21 4.01 -18.55
N GLY A 269 -10.02 3.64 -17.28
CA GLY A 269 -8.79 3.01 -16.77
C GLY A 269 -8.40 1.70 -17.48
N MET A 270 -9.32 1.06 -18.20
CA MET A 270 -9.08 -0.19 -18.96
C MET A 270 -8.68 0.03 -20.41
N TYR A 271 -8.76 1.27 -20.92
CA TYR A 271 -8.62 1.60 -22.35
C TYR A 271 -7.37 1.00 -23.00
N ASN A 272 -6.18 1.22 -22.43
CA ASN A 272 -4.92 0.72 -23.03
C ASN A 272 -4.89 -0.82 -23.12
N ASN A 273 -5.46 -1.53 -22.14
CA ASN A 273 -5.47 -2.99 -22.15
C ASN A 273 -6.47 -3.53 -23.18
N VAL A 274 -7.63 -2.89 -23.32
CA VAL A 274 -8.64 -3.24 -24.34
C VAL A 274 -8.09 -3.00 -25.74
N LEU A 275 -7.45 -1.86 -25.98
CA LEU A 275 -6.80 -1.54 -27.26
C LEU A 275 -5.71 -2.55 -27.60
N ARG A 276 -4.88 -2.94 -26.62
CA ARG A 276 -3.87 -3.98 -26.81
C ARG A 276 -4.50 -5.33 -27.17
N ALA A 277 -5.60 -5.70 -26.53
CA ALA A 277 -6.31 -6.95 -26.82
C ALA A 277 -6.99 -6.92 -28.21
N LEU A 278 -7.58 -5.79 -28.62
CA LEU A 278 -8.11 -5.59 -29.96
C LEU A 278 -7.01 -5.64 -31.02
N GLN A 279 -5.85 -5.07 -30.75
CA GLN A 279 -4.68 -5.13 -31.63
C GLN A 279 -4.20 -6.57 -31.84
N GLN A 280 -4.20 -7.41 -30.78
CA GLN A 280 -3.90 -8.84 -30.92
C GLN A 280 -4.88 -9.56 -31.83
N HIS A 281 -6.14 -9.12 -31.86
CA HIS A 281 -7.15 -9.60 -32.80
C HIS A 281 -7.06 -8.95 -34.19
N GLY A 282 -6.15 -8.00 -34.43
CA GLY A 282 -6.07 -7.23 -35.69
C GLY A 282 -7.22 -6.26 -35.89
N LEU A 283 -7.90 -5.85 -34.80
CA LEU A 283 -9.03 -4.94 -34.76
C LEU A 283 -8.69 -3.59 -34.12
N ALA A 284 -7.40 -3.37 -33.85
CA ALA A 284 -6.83 -2.06 -33.62
C ALA A 284 -5.43 -1.99 -34.24
N ASP A 285 -5.01 -0.81 -34.66
CA ASP A 285 -3.68 -0.61 -35.23
C ASP A 285 -2.64 -0.22 -34.15
N VAL A 286 -1.44 0.21 -34.58
CA VAL A 286 -0.36 0.64 -33.67
C VAL A 286 -0.56 2.06 -33.14
N TYR A 287 -1.44 2.84 -33.75
CA TYR A 287 -1.78 4.21 -33.33
C TYR A 287 -2.97 4.24 -32.36
N GLY A 288 -3.67 3.11 -32.22
CA GLY A 288 -4.80 2.95 -31.32
C GLY A 288 -6.15 3.19 -31.99
N GLU A 289 -6.19 3.20 -33.32
CA GLU A 289 -7.45 3.28 -34.06
C GLU A 289 -8.14 1.92 -34.03
N SER A 290 -9.38 1.89 -33.54
CA SER A 290 -10.17 0.65 -33.42
C SER A 290 -11.09 0.44 -34.62
N ALA A 291 -11.19 -0.81 -35.07
CA ALA A 291 -12.18 -1.25 -36.06
C ALA A 291 -13.56 -1.52 -35.44
N ILE A 292 -13.71 -1.40 -34.11
CA ILE A 292 -14.98 -1.59 -33.39
C ILE A 292 -15.32 -0.29 -32.66
N PRO A 293 -16.59 0.16 -32.68
CA PRO A 293 -17.01 1.31 -31.88
C PRO A 293 -16.73 1.07 -30.39
N LEU A 294 -16.05 2.02 -29.75
CA LEU A 294 -15.75 2.00 -28.32
C LEU A 294 -16.42 3.19 -27.63
N TYR A 295 -17.11 2.96 -26.52
CA TYR A 295 -17.61 4.01 -25.63
C TYR A 295 -16.89 3.94 -24.29
N VAL A 296 -16.03 4.93 -24.06
CA VAL A 296 -15.09 4.98 -22.94
C VAL A 296 -15.67 5.82 -21.82
N LEU A 297 -15.98 5.16 -20.71
CA LEU A 297 -16.52 5.74 -19.50
C LEU A 297 -15.37 6.33 -18.65
N ASN A 298 -14.98 7.57 -18.94
CA ASN A 298 -14.12 8.35 -18.04
C ASN A 298 -14.89 8.81 -16.81
N VAL A 299 -16.23 8.87 -16.89
CA VAL A 299 -17.13 8.99 -15.74
C VAL A 299 -17.85 7.67 -15.57
N THR A 300 -17.57 6.97 -14.48
CA THR A 300 -18.19 5.67 -14.19
C THR A 300 -19.43 5.81 -13.31
N TYR A 301 -19.55 6.91 -12.56
CA TYR A 301 -20.75 7.26 -11.80
C TYR A 301 -20.92 8.78 -11.73
N PRO A 302 -22.05 9.38 -12.15
CA PRO A 302 -23.22 8.71 -12.73
C PRO A 302 -22.93 8.20 -14.15
N LEU A 303 -23.69 7.20 -14.61
CA LEU A 303 -23.77 6.90 -16.04
C LEU A 303 -24.62 7.97 -16.74
N ILE A 304 -24.30 8.22 -18.00
CA ILE A 304 -25.07 9.14 -18.84
C ILE A 304 -26.00 8.32 -19.73
N ASP A 305 -27.25 8.21 -19.29
CA ASP A 305 -28.26 7.35 -19.92
C ASP A 305 -28.40 7.60 -21.43
N ASP A 306 -28.46 8.86 -21.84
CA ASP A 306 -28.65 9.23 -23.25
C ASP A 306 -27.45 8.82 -24.12
N GLU A 307 -26.21 8.93 -23.61
CA GLU A 307 -25.00 8.52 -24.32
C GLU A 307 -24.95 6.99 -24.46
N VAL A 308 -25.28 6.26 -23.40
CA VAL A 308 -25.37 4.79 -23.43
C VAL A 308 -26.44 4.33 -24.42
N VAL A 309 -27.63 4.92 -24.36
CA VAL A 309 -28.75 4.61 -25.26
C VAL A 309 -28.35 4.85 -26.71
N ALA A 310 -27.77 6.02 -27.01
CA ALA A 310 -27.31 6.35 -28.35
C ALA A 310 -26.23 5.38 -28.85
N PHE A 311 -25.29 4.98 -27.98
CA PHE A 311 -24.26 4.03 -28.33
C PHE A 311 -24.81 2.62 -28.59
N CYS A 312 -25.76 2.14 -27.77
CA CYS A 312 -26.32 0.81 -27.92
C CYS A 312 -27.32 0.69 -29.09
N ALA A 313 -28.09 1.75 -29.38
CA ALA A 313 -29.13 1.72 -30.40
C ALA A 313 -28.61 1.22 -31.76
N GLY A 314 -29.38 0.33 -32.40
CA GLY A 314 -29.03 -0.29 -33.69
C GLY A 314 -28.00 -1.42 -33.63
N LYS A 315 -27.29 -1.61 -32.51
CA LYS A 315 -26.29 -2.69 -32.36
C LYS A 315 -26.96 -4.01 -31.97
N LYS A 316 -26.44 -5.12 -32.48
CA LYS A 316 -26.87 -6.49 -32.12
C LYS A 316 -26.44 -6.84 -30.70
N ALA A 317 -25.21 -6.51 -30.35
CA ALA A 317 -24.66 -6.75 -29.01
C ALA A 317 -23.59 -5.72 -28.62
N VAL A 318 -23.45 -5.49 -27.33
CA VAL A 318 -22.40 -4.66 -26.73
C VAL A 318 -21.72 -5.43 -25.60
N LEU A 319 -20.39 -5.39 -25.57
CA LEU A 319 -19.60 -5.96 -24.47
C LEU A 319 -19.28 -4.87 -23.43
N MET A 320 -19.64 -5.10 -22.17
CA MET A 320 -19.24 -4.28 -21.03
C MET A 320 -17.93 -4.80 -20.43
N ILE A 321 -16.88 -3.98 -20.44
CA ILE A 321 -15.60 -4.28 -19.80
C ILE A 321 -15.52 -3.55 -18.48
N GLU A 322 -15.91 -4.27 -17.43
CA GLU A 322 -15.89 -3.84 -16.04
C GLU A 322 -15.01 -4.78 -15.20
N GLU A 323 -13.94 -4.25 -14.61
CA GLU A 323 -13.03 -5.01 -13.74
C GLU A 323 -13.56 -5.04 -12.29
N GLY A 324 -13.41 -6.20 -11.64
CA GLY A 324 -13.86 -6.44 -10.27
C GLY A 324 -15.30 -6.96 -10.16
N ALA A 325 -15.67 -7.36 -8.94
CA ALA A 325 -17.03 -7.76 -8.57
C ALA A 325 -17.55 -6.94 -7.38
N PRO A 326 -18.87 -6.64 -7.29
CA PRO A 326 -19.93 -6.92 -8.28
C PRO A 326 -19.82 -6.07 -9.56
N GLU A 327 -20.51 -6.46 -10.61
CA GLU A 327 -20.60 -5.83 -11.94
C GLU A 327 -21.66 -4.70 -11.99
N TYR A 328 -21.45 -3.66 -11.17
CA TYR A 328 -22.40 -2.55 -11.00
C TYR A 328 -22.82 -1.87 -12.33
N ILE A 329 -21.88 -1.64 -13.24
CA ILE A 329 -22.16 -0.96 -14.51
C ILE A 329 -22.91 -1.91 -15.44
N GLU A 330 -22.52 -3.18 -15.55
CA GLU A 330 -23.25 -4.15 -16.37
C GLU A 330 -24.71 -4.31 -15.91
N GLN A 331 -24.97 -4.36 -14.60
CA GLN A 331 -26.32 -4.39 -14.03
C GLN A 331 -27.11 -3.12 -14.37
N ALA A 332 -26.47 -1.95 -14.30
CA ALA A 332 -27.08 -0.66 -14.65
C ALA A 332 -27.43 -0.59 -16.14
N LEU A 333 -26.54 -1.05 -17.03
CA LEU A 333 -26.77 -1.12 -18.47
C LEU A 333 -27.97 -2.02 -18.79
N ASN A 334 -28.03 -3.23 -18.21
CA ASN A 334 -29.17 -4.13 -18.38
C ASN A 334 -30.49 -3.46 -17.98
N THR A 335 -30.51 -2.79 -16.82
CA THR A 335 -31.69 -2.07 -16.35
C THR A 335 -32.09 -0.92 -17.28
N LEU A 336 -31.13 -0.10 -17.69
CA LEU A 336 -31.35 1.06 -18.56
C LEU A 336 -31.91 0.64 -19.92
N LEU A 337 -31.27 -0.32 -20.58
CA LEU A 337 -31.68 -0.77 -21.91
C LEU A 337 -33.09 -1.37 -21.89
N ARG A 338 -33.45 -2.13 -20.85
CA ARG A 338 -34.81 -2.66 -20.70
C ARG A 338 -35.85 -1.57 -20.43
N ARG A 339 -35.52 -0.56 -19.60
CA ARG A 339 -36.41 0.58 -19.34
C ARG A 339 -36.64 1.47 -20.56
N ARG A 340 -35.65 1.54 -21.47
CA ARG A 340 -35.71 2.33 -22.72
C ARG A 340 -36.09 1.48 -23.95
N ASP A 341 -36.47 0.22 -23.73
CA ASP A 341 -36.88 -0.75 -24.77
C ASP A 341 -35.85 -0.97 -25.90
N ILE A 342 -34.56 -0.90 -25.57
CA ILE A 342 -33.46 -1.12 -26.50
C ILE A 342 -33.12 -2.60 -26.53
N GLN A 343 -33.21 -3.22 -27.71
CA GLN A 343 -33.09 -4.67 -27.89
C GLN A 343 -31.65 -5.21 -27.98
N THR A 344 -30.66 -4.33 -27.98
CA THR A 344 -29.23 -4.69 -27.96
C THR A 344 -28.93 -5.65 -26.80
N LYS A 345 -28.23 -6.74 -27.11
CA LYS A 345 -27.79 -7.70 -26.08
C LYS A 345 -26.58 -7.14 -25.35
N ILE A 346 -26.58 -7.25 -24.02
CA ILE A 346 -25.40 -6.95 -23.21
C ILE A 346 -24.66 -8.26 -22.95
N ALA A 347 -23.37 -8.27 -23.24
CA ALA A 347 -22.41 -9.23 -22.75
C ALA A 347 -21.46 -8.53 -21.77
N GLY A 348 -20.80 -9.29 -20.90
CA GLY A 348 -19.85 -8.79 -19.91
C GLY A 348 -19.26 -9.96 -19.14
N LYS A 349 -19.73 -10.20 -17.91
CA LYS A 349 -19.25 -11.28 -17.03
C LYS A 349 -19.58 -12.70 -17.50
N ASP A 350 -20.46 -12.85 -18.49
CA ASP A 350 -20.64 -14.12 -19.21
C ASP A 350 -19.46 -14.47 -20.13
N MET A 351 -18.70 -13.45 -20.57
CA MET A 351 -17.51 -13.58 -21.44
C MET A 351 -16.20 -13.28 -20.69
N LEU A 352 -16.27 -12.60 -19.54
CA LEU A 352 -15.14 -12.12 -18.75
C LEU A 352 -15.24 -12.63 -17.30
N PRO A 353 -14.12 -12.88 -16.61
CA PRO A 353 -14.17 -13.42 -15.26
C PRO A 353 -14.76 -12.42 -14.24
N MET A 354 -15.51 -12.93 -13.27
CA MET A 354 -16.06 -12.11 -12.19
C MET A 354 -14.98 -11.45 -11.32
N GLY A 355 -13.88 -12.14 -11.06
CA GLY A 355 -12.77 -11.65 -10.24
C GLY A 355 -11.40 -11.92 -10.87
N GLY A 356 -10.38 -11.30 -10.30
CA GLY A 356 -9.01 -11.30 -10.81
C GLY A 356 -8.69 -10.10 -11.70
N GLU A 357 -7.40 -9.91 -11.98
CA GLU A 357 -6.91 -8.81 -12.83
C GLU A 357 -7.25 -9.06 -14.31
N TYR A 358 -7.78 -8.03 -14.97
CA TYR A 358 -8.05 -8.00 -16.40
C TYR A 358 -6.77 -7.66 -17.16
N THR A 359 -5.87 -8.64 -17.25
CA THR A 359 -4.69 -8.58 -18.11
C THR A 359 -5.07 -8.55 -19.58
N ALA A 360 -4.13 -8.14 -20.45
CA ALA A 360 -4.36 -8.14 -21.90
C ALA A 360 -4.74 -9.54 -22.43
N GLN A 361 -4.20 -10.61 -21.84
CA GLN A 361 -4.53 -12.00 -22.21
C GLN A 361 -5.97 -12.37 -21.82
N VAL A 362 -6.40 -11.99 -20.61
CA VAL A 362 -7.78 -12.22 -20.14
C VAL A 362 -8.77 -11.48 -21.05
N LEU A 363 -8.50 -10.21 -21.35
CA LEU A 363 -9.34 -9.41 -22.25
C LEU A 363 -9.33 -9.95 -23.68
N ALA A 364 -8.18 -10.38 -24.21
CA ALA A 364 -8.10 -10.95 -25.55
C ALA A 364 -8.96 -12.21 -25.67
N LYS A 365 -8.94 -13.09 -24.66
CA LYS A 365 -9.82 -14.26 -24.63
C LYS A 365 -11.31 -13.87 -24.62
N GLY A 366 -11.71 -13.00 -23.69
CA GLY A 366 -13.12 -12.59 -23.57
C GLY A 366 -13.64 -11.84 -24.81
N LEU A 367 -12.82 -10.97 -25.39
CA LEU A 367 -13.12 -10.31 -26.67
C LEU A 367 -13.26 -11.33 -27.81
N GLY A 368 -12.37 -12.33 -27.86
CA GLY A 368 -12.45 -13.41 -28.85
C GLY A 368 -13.81 -14.11 -28.78
N THR A 369 -14.23 -14.56 -27.58
CA THR A 369 -15.51 -15.23 -27.38
C THR A 369 -16.72 -14.35 -27.74
N PHE A 370 -16.70 -13.07 -27.34
CA PHE A 370 -17.72 -12.10 -27.73
C PHE A 370 -17.83 -11.95 -29.25
N LEU A 371 -16.70 -11.80 -29.94
CA LEU A 371 -16.65 -11.61 -31.39
C LEU A 371 -17.07 -12.87 -32.14
N GLU A 372 -16.65 -14.06 -31.71
CA GLU A 372 -17.09 -15.33 -32.28
C GLU A 372 -18.62 -15.49 -32.20
N THR A 373 -19.21 -15.05 -31.08
CA THR A 373 -20.65 -15.16 -30.81
C THR A 373 -21.47 -14.14 -31.60
N HIS A 374 -21.02 -12.88 -31.66
CA HIS A 374 -21.86 -11.78 -32.13
C HIS A 374 -21.38 -11.11 -33.42
N ALA A 375 -20.12 -11.27 -33.82
CA ALA A 375 -19.52 -10.58 -34.96
C ALA A 375 -18.40 -11.38 -35.65
N ARG A 376 -18.61 -12.69 -35.86
CA ARG A 376 -17.60 -13.63 -36.37
C ARG A 376 -16.89 -13.17 -37.66
N LEU A 377 -17.59 -12.42 -38.52
CA LEU A 377 -17.03 -11.89 -39.76
C LEU A 377 -15.88 -10.89 -39.52
N LEU A 378 -15.88 -10.14 -38.41
CA LEU A 378 -14.81 -9.21 -38.06
C LEU A 378 -13.48 -9.90 -37.77
N LEU A 379 -13.52 -11.17 -37.37
CA LEU A 379 -12.32 -11.98 -37.14
C LEU A 379 -11.69 -12.47 -38.46
N GLY A 380 -12.47 -12.52 -39.56
CA GLY A 380 -12.00 -13.00 -40.86
C GLY A 380 -11.43 -14.43 -40.81
N ASN A 381 -10.56 -14.76 -41.78
CA ASN A 381 -9.77 -16.00 -41.79
C ASN A 381 -8.40 -15.79 -41.13
N ARG A 382 -8.40 -15.24 -39.91
CA ARG A 382 -7.15 -14.98 -39.17
C ARG A 382 -6.63 -16.27 -38.52
N PRO A 383 -5.30 -16.42 -38.41
CA PRO A 383 -4.75 -17.47 -37.56
C PRO A 383 -5.23 -17.25 -36.12
N PRO A 384 -5.47 -18.32 -35.35
CA PRO A 384 -5.80 -18.18 -33.94
C PRO A 384 -4.72 -17.36 -33.23
N LEU A 385 -5.12 -16.64 -32.18
CA LEU A 385 -4.16 -15.97 -31.30
C LEU A 385 -3.08 -16.98 -30.88
N PRO A 386 -1.81 -16.57 -30.79
CA PRO A 386 -0.76 -17.43 -30.26
C PRO A 386 -1.20 -17.94 -28.89
N ASP A 387 -1.49 -19.23 -28.81
CA ASP A 387 -1.88 -19.85 -27.56
C ASP A 387 -0.62 -20.26 -26.81
N PRO A 388 -0.26 -19.58 -25.70
CA PRO A 388 0.90 -19.96 -24.94
C PRO A 388 0.69 -21.31 -24.24
N SER A 389 -0.53 -21.88 -24.22
CA SER A 389 -0.83 -23.14 -23.53
C SER A 389 0.12 -24.25 -23.95
N ALA A 390 0.45 -24.41 -25.24
CA ALA A 390 1.42 -25.44 -25.65
C ALA A 390 2.82 -25.25 -25.04
N VAL A 391 3.27 -24.01 -24.86
CA VAL A 391 4.55 -23.67 -24.22
C VAL A 391 4.44 -23.81 -22.70
N LEU A 392 3.36 -23.31 -22.10
CA LEU A 392 3.09 -23.39 -20.66
C LEU A 392 2.82 -24.82 -20.20
N ASP A 393 2.30 -25.67 -21.10
CA ASP A 393 2.03 -27.08 -20.88
C ASP A 393 3.23 -27.98 -21.15
N ASP A 394 4.27 -27.46 -21.81
CA ASP A 394 5.52 -28.18 -22.02
C ASP A 394 6.04 -28.67 -20.65
N PRO A 395 6.29 -29.98 -20.48
CA PRO A 395 6.76 -30.53 -19.21
C PRO A 395 8.02 -29.85 -18.66
N LYS A 396 8.91 -29.34 -19.53
CA LYS A 396 10.11 -28.59 -19.11
C LYS A 396 9.74 -27.22 -18.55
N VAL A 397 8.77 -26.52 -19.13
CA VAL A 397 8.28 -25.22 -18.63
C VAL A 397 7.49 -25.41 -17.33
N LYS A 398 6.65 -26.45 -17.23
CA LYS A 398 6.00 -26.83 -15.97
C LYS A 398 7.03 -27.19 -14.90
N ALA A 399 8.07 -27.93 -15.26
CA ALA A 399 9.17 -28.26 -14.35
C ALA A 399 9.93 -27.01 -13.88
N LEU A 400 10.09 -25.98 -14.74
CA LEU A 400 10.62 -24.69 -14.32
C LEU A 400 9.75 -24.06 -13.22
N GLY A 401 8.42 -24.11 -13.34
CA GLY A 401 7.51 -23.64 -12.30
C GLY A 401 7.69 -24.34 -10.93
N ALA A 402 8.10 -25.62 -10.94
CA ALA A 402 8.35 -26.38 -9.71
C ALA A 402 9.71 -26.06 -9.05
N VAL A 403 10.69 -25.54 -9.80
CA VAL A 403 12.02 -25.19 -9.28
C VAL A 403 12.23 -23.69 -9.05
N VAL A 404 11.39 -22.84 -9.65
CA VAL A 404 11.39 -21.41 -9.38
C VAL A 404 10.93 -21.20 -7.92
N PRO A 405 11.80 -20.66 -7.04
CA PRO A 405 11.41 -20.47 -5.65
C PRO A 405 10.21 -19.52 -5.59
N PRO A 406 9.14 -19.86 -4.84
CA PRO A 406 8.08 -18.91 -4.60
C PRO A 406 8.67 -17.69 -3.89
N ARG A 407 8.16 -16.50 -4.20
CA ARG A 407 8.54 -15.24 -3.53
C ARG A 407 7.38 -14.75 -2.66
N PRO A 408 7.03 -15.47 -1.58
CA PRO A 408 6.02 -14.99 -0.66
C PRO A 408 6.47 -13.68 -0.02
N ALA A 409 5.50 -12.92 0.50
CA ALA A 409 5.81 -11.77 1.32
C ALA A 409 6.66 -12.19 2.53
N GLY A 410 7.68 -11.39 2.85
CA GLY A 410 8.64 -11.73 3.90
C GLY A 410 9.33 -10.51 4.47
N PHE A 411 9.91 -10.67 5.66
CA PHE A 411 10.59 -9.60 6.36
C PHE A 411 11.92 -9.23 5.70
N CYS A 412 12.27 -7.93 5.71
CA CYS A 412 13.58 -7.46 5.25
C CYS A 412 14.75 -8.12 6.00
N ILE A 413 15.95 -8.07 5.41
CA ILE A 413 17.20 -8.45 6.08
C ILE A 413 17.35 -7.62 7.36
N GLY A 414 17.54 -8.30 8.49
CA GLY A 414 17.69 -7.67 9.79
C GLY A 414 16.43 -7.00 10.35
N CYS A 415 15.24 -7.29 9.82
CA CYS A 415 13.98 -6.74 10.33
C CYS A 415 13.84 -6.91 11.87
N PRO A 416 13.45 -5.85 12.60
CA PRO A 416 13.32 -5.88 14.06
C PRO A 416 12.18 -6.74 14.59
N GLU A 417 11.28 -7.23 13.73
CA GLU A 417 10.15 -8.08 14.12
C GLU A 417 10.51 -9.57 14.16
N ARG A 418 11.55 -9.99 13.43
CA ARG A 418 12.04 -11.38 13.45
C ARG A 418 12.38 -11.88 14.87
N PRO A 419 13.08 -11.11 15.72
CA PRO A 419 13.29 -11.46 17.13
C PRO A 419 12.00 -11.71 17.92
N ILE A 420 10.94 -10.93 17.64
CA ILE A 420 9.65 -11.04 18.32
C ILE A 420 9.03 -12.42 18.02
N PHE A 421 8.97 -12.78 16.75
CA PHE A 421 8.42 -14.07 16.33
C PHE A 421 9.29 -15.24 16.75
N ALA A 422 10.62 -15.08 16.74
CA ALA A 422 11.53 -16.08 17.31
C ALA A 422 11.23 -16.33 18.79
N ALA A 423 11.07 -15.27 19.59
CA ALA A 423 10.69 -15.36 20.99
C ALA A 423 9.32 -16.03 21.17
N MET A 424 8.33 -15.71 20.32
CA MET A 424 7.03 -16.39 20.33
C MET A 424 7.16 -17.89 20.07
N LYS A 425 7.98 -18.34 19.11
CA LYS A 425 8.23 -19.78 18.88
C LYS A 425 8.84 -20.47 20.10
N LEU A 426 9.75 -19.79 20.80
CA LEU A 426 10.34 -20.32 22.04
C LEU A 426 9.29 -20.47 23.14
N VAL A 427 8.39 -19.50 23.28
CA VAL A 427 7.26 -19.58 24.22
C VAL A 427 6.27 -20.67 23.82
N GLU A 428 5.94 -20.83 22.53
CA GLU A 428 5.05 -21.89 22.05
C GLU A 428 5.60 -23.30 22.32
N LYS A 429 6.93 -23.45 22.35
CA LYS A 429 7.55 -24.73 22.73
C LYS A 429 7.27 -25.10 24.19
N GLU A 430 7.10 -24.11 25.07
CA GLU A 430 6.84 -24.30 26.49
C GLU A 430 5.32 -24.35 26.80
N LEU A 431 4.54 -23.41 26.27
CA LEU A 431 3.13 -23.21 26.60
C LEU A 431 2.15 -23.77 25.55
N GLY A 432 2.68 -24.30 24.44
CA GLY A 432 1.92 -24.68 23.26
C GLY A 432 1.46 -23.47 22.43
N GLN A 433 0.75 -23.74 21.34
CA GLN A 433 0.23 -22.69 20.45
C GLN A 433 -0.86 -21.85 21.12
N HIS A 434 -0.93 -20.59 20.72
CA HIS A 434 -1.96 -19.63 21.13
C HIS A 434 -2.75 -19.13 19.92
N HIS A 435 -3.98 -18.64 20.15
CA HIS A 435 -4.68 -17.89 19.11
C HIS A 435 -3.99 -16.53 18.93
N VAL A 436 -3.54 -16.24 17.71
CA VAL A 436 -2.84 -15.00 17.37
C VAL A 436 -3.61 -14.24 16.30
N ALA A 437 -4.13 -13.06 16.64
CA ALA A 437 -4.80 -12.17 15.70
C ALA A 437 -3.85 -11.03 15.28
N ALA A 438 -3.62 -10.86 13.98
CA ALA A 438 -2.73 -9.85 13.45
C ALA A 438 -3.50 -8.68 12.80
N ASP A 439 -2.96 -7.47 12.89
CA ASP A 439 -3.33 -6.36 12.01
C ASP A 439 -2.66 -6.47 10.63
N ILE A 440 -3.07 -5.61 9.71
CA ILE A 440 -2.32 -5.30 8.48
C ILE A 440 -0.99 -4.59 8.85
N GLY A 441 0.13 -5.14 8.39
CA GLY A 441 1.47 -4.58 8.60
C GLY A 441 2.56 -5.61 8.31
N CYS A 442 3.83 -5.27 8.54
CA CYS A 442 4.94 -6.21 8.34
C CYS A 442 4.79 -7.48 9.19
N HIS A 443 4.23 -7.36 10.40
CA HIS A 443 4.02 -8.46 11.33
C HIS A 443 3.11 -9.55 10.77
N LEU A 444 2.23 -9.22 9.82
CA LEU A 444 1.37 -10.18 9.13
C LEU A 444 2.16 -11.28 8.39
N PHE A 445 3.39 -10.98 7.95
CA PHE A 445 4.23 -11.94 7.24
C PHE A 445 4.68 -13.12 8.11
N SER A 446 4.48 -13.06 9.43
CA SER A 446 4.77 -14.18 10.33
C SER A 446 3.87 -15.39 10.11
N ILE A 447 2.72 -15.23 9.43
CA ILE A 447 1.82 -16.34 9.11
C ILE A 447 2.52 -17.36 8.19
N LEU A 448 3.48 -16.90 7.39
CA LEU A 448 4.20 -17.73 6.44
C LEU A 448 5.45 -18.39 7.09
N PRO A 449 6.01 -19.42 6.44
CA PRO A 449 7.27 -20.00 6.88
C PRO A 449 8.40 -18.95 6.99
N PRO A 450 9.32 -19.10 7.97
CA PRO A 450 9.44 -20.24 8.87
C PRO A 450 8.66 -20.09 10.19
N PHE A 451 8.02 -18.95 10.44
CA PHE A 451 7.39 -18.67 11.73
C PHE A 451 6.07 -19.42 11.91
N ASN A 452 5.20 -19.40 10.90
CA ASN A 452 3.86 -20.00 10.98
C ASN A 452 3.10 -19.53 12.23
N ILE A 453 3.12 -18.23 12.50
CA ILE A 453 2.45 -17.55 13.62
C ILE A 453 1.35 -16.64 13.08
N GLY A 454 0.12 -16.88 13.52
CA GLY A 454 -1.07 -16.10 13.17
C GLY A 454 -2.23 -17.00 12.79
N ALA A 455 -3.44 -16.59 13.17
CA ALA A 455 -4.69 -17.30 12.91
C ALA A 455 -5.68 -16.44 12.11
N THR A 456 -5.71 -15.14 12.35
CA THR A 456 -6.62 -14.19 11.69
C THR A 456 -5.91 -12.88 11.36
N THR A 457 -6.45 -12.14 10.39
CA THR A 457 -6.01 -10.79 10.04
C THR A 457 -7.21 -9.87 9.95
N MET A 458 -7.17 -8.71 10.59
CA MET A 458 -8.26 -7.74 10.53
C MET A 458 -7.73 -6.30 10.44
N GLY A 459 -7.99 -5.64 9.32
CA GLY A 459 -7.85 -4.19 9.13
C GLY A 459 -6.56 -3.55 9.65
N TYR A 460 -6.61 -2.24 9.89
CA TYR A 460 -5.49 -1.45 10.41
C TYR A 460 -5.87 -0.90 11.79
N GLY A 461 -5.26 -1.44 12.85
CA GLY A 461 -5.60 -1.11 14.24
C GLY A 461 -6.78 -1.89 14.82
N LEU A 462 -7.20 -2.99 14.20
CA LEU A 462 -8.32 -3.84 14.63
C LEU A 462 -7.90 -5.20 15.19
N GLY A 463 -6.62 -5.53 15.19
CA GLY A 463 -6.08 -6.82 15.66
C GLY A 463 -6.58 -7.18 17.07
N PRO A 464 -6.36 -6.33 18.10
CA PRO A 464 -6.91 -6.57 19.43
C PRO A 464 -8.44 -6.62 19.49
N ALA A 465 -9.13 -5.73 18.76
CA ALA A 465 -10.58 -5.77 18.66
C ALA A 465 -11.09 -7.11 18.10
N SER A 466 -10.40 -7.68 17.11
CA SER A 466 -10.78 -8.97 16.50
C SER A 466 -10.64 -10.15 17.47
N ALA A 467 -9.74 -10.05 18.45
CA ALA A 467 -9.55 -11.07 19.46
C ALA A 467 -10.45 -10.89 20.70
N SER A 468 -11.30 -9.85 20.74
CA SER A 468 -12.13 -9.52 21.91
C SER A 468 -13.11 -10.64 22.27
N ALA A 469 -13.56 -11.42 21.28
CA ALA A 469 -14.48 -12.53 21.48
C ALA A 469 -13.84 -13.68 22.30
N PHE A 470 -12.51 -13.76 22.34
CA PHE A 470 -11.78 -14.73 23.16
C PHE A 470 -11.63 -14.28 24.63
N ASN A 471 -12.29 -13.19 25.04
CA ASN A 471 -12.33 -12.75 26.43
C ASN A 471 -13.27 -13.60 27.28
N VAL A 472 -12.96 -14.90 27.37
CA VAL A 472 -13.67 -15.91 28.16
C VAL A 472 -12.71 -16.54 29.16
N GLU A 473 -13.24 -17.21 30.19
CA GLU A 473 -12.41 -17.93 31.14
C GLU A 473 -11.80 -19.18 30.48
N ALA A 474 -10.47 -19.20 30.39
CA ALA A 474 -9.70 -20.27 29.77
C ALA A 474 -8.27 -20.31 30.35
N ASP A 475 -7.60 -21.46 30.21
CA ASP A 475 -6.20 -21.64 30.62
C ASP A 475 -5.20 -20.90 29.71
N LYS A 476 -5.65 -20.48 28.51
CA LYS A 476 -4.83 -19.78 27.51
C LYS A 476 -5.39 -18.40 27.23
N ARG A 477 -4.47 -17.45 27.02
CA ARG A 477 -4.77 -16.11 26.53
C ARG A 477 -4.63 -16.04 25.01
N SER A 478 -5.47 -15.22 24.37
CA SER A 478 -5.25 -14.76 23.01
C SER A 478 -4.09 -13.75 22.97
N ILE A 479 -3.41 -13.69 21.83
CA ILE A 479 -2.39 -12.69 21.52
C ILE A 479 -2.89 -11.89 20.32
N SER A 480 -2.75 -10.57 20.38
CA SER A 480 -3.00 -9.69 19.26
C SER A 480 -1.76 -8.89 18.93
N ILE A 481 -1.44 -8.75 17.64
CA ILE A 481 -0.25 -8.05 17.16
C ILE A 481 -0.67 -6.87 16.29
N MET A 482 -0.15 -5.70 16.60
CA MET A 482 -0.44 -4.44 15.93
C MET A 482 0.84 -3.64 15.74
N GLY A 483 1.02 -3.01 14.59
CA GLY A 483 2.10 -2.05 14.38
C GLY A 483 1.78 -0.68 15.00
N ASP A 484 2.79 0.12 15.30
CA ASP A 484 2.67 1.52 15.72
C ASP A 484 1.82 2.38 14.78
N GLY A 485 1.95 2.20 13.46
CA GLY A 485 1.09 2.87 12.50
C GLY A 485 -0.40 2.51 12.70
N GLY A 486 -0.71 1.22 12.87
CA GLY A 486 -2.08 0.77 13.17
C GLY A 486 -2.59 1.28 14.52
N PHE A 487 -1.70 1.36 15.52
CA PHE A 487 -2.00 1.90 16.84
C PHE A 487 -2.42 3.38 16.78
N TRP A 488 -1.64 4.22 16.09
CA TRP A 488 -1.93 5.65 15.98
C TRP A 488 -3.07 5.97 15.01
N HIS A 489 -3.32 5.09 14.05
CA HIS A 489 -4.37 5.28 13.05
C HIS A 489 -5.78 5.13 13.65
N ASN A 490 -6.06 4.03 14.33
CA ASN A 490 -7.32 3.83 15.07
C ASN A 490 -7.18 2.89 16.28
N GLY A 491 -6.08 2.15 16.39
CA GLY A 491 -5.92 1.09 17.39
C GLY A 491 -5.97 1.56 18.85
N LEU A 492 -5.63 2.81 19.14
CA LEU A 492 -5.84 3.37 20.48
C LEU A 492 -7.33 3.34 20.88
N ALA A 493 -8.23 3.72 19.98
CA ALA A 493 -9.67 3.83 20.26
C ALA A 493 -10.38 2.49 20.05
N SER A 494 -10.29 1.92 18.84
CA SER A 494 -11.04 0.72 18.45
C SER A 494 -10.58 -0.55 19.16
N SER A 495 -9.29 -0.62 19.50
CA SER A 495 -8.65 -1.82 20.03
C SER A 495 -8.30 -1.67 21.52
N VAL A 496 -7.36 -0.79 21.87
CA VAL A 496 -6.90 -0.66 23.27
C VAL A 496 -7.98 -0.11 24.18
N GLY A 497 -8.69 0.95 23.76
CA GLY A 497 -9.82 1.51 24.50
C GLY A 497 -10.91 0.46 24.75
N ASN A 498 -11.27 -0.30 23.72
CA ASN A 498 -12.23 -1.40 23.82
C ASN A 498 -11.75 -2.51 24.79
N ALA A 499 -10.46 -2.85 24.76
CA ALA A 499 -9.87 -3.85 25.64
C ALA A 499 -9.87 -3.43 27.11
N VAL A 500 -9.53 -2.16 27.39
CA VAL A 500 -9.60 -1.60 28.75
C VAL A 500 -11.05 -1.52 29.22
N PHE A 501 -11.96 -1.01 28.39
CA PHE A 501 -13.38 -0.87 28.71
C PHE A 501 -14.01 -2.22 29.09
N ASN A 502 -13.72 -3.28 28.32
CA ASN A 502 -14.25 -4.63 28.55
C ASN A 502 -13.37 -5.50 29.47
N LYS A 503 -12.32 -4.94 30.08
CA LYS A 503 -11.38 -5.67 30.96
C LYS A 503 -10.83 -6.95 30.32
N GLN A 504 -10.51 -6.90 29.03
CA GLN A 504 -10.03 -8.07 28.29
C GLN A 504 -8.74 -8.63 28.89
N ASP A 505 -8.61 -9.95 29.06
CA ASP A 505 -7.46 -10.55 29.73
C ASP A 505 -6.31 -11.00 28.78
N GLY A 506 -6.44 -10.73 27.48
CA GLY A 506 -5.47 -11.11 26.45
C GLY A 506 -4.17 -10.28 26.43
N VAL A 507 -3.24 -10.69 25.56
CA VAL A 507 -1.97 -9.99 25.32
C VAL A 507 -2.06 -9.14 24.06
N ILE A 508 -1.74 -7.86 24.16
CA ILE A 508 -1.65 -6.92 23.04
C ILE A 508 -0.18 -6.57 22.85
N LEU A 509 0.38 -6.97 21.71
CA LEU A 509 1.75 -6.69 21.32
C LEU A 509 1.77 -5.58 20.28
N VAL A 510 2.25 -4.40 20.68
CA VAL A 510 2.43 -3.25 19.79
C VAL A 510 3.89 -3.20 19.31
N VAL A 511 4.09 -3.28 18.01
CA VAL A 511 5.40 -3.22 17.35
C VAL A 511 5.71 -1.77 16.96
N ASP A 512 6.59 -1.11 17.71
CA ASP A 512 7.02 0.29 17.47
C ASP A 512 8.32 0.32 16.65
N ASN A 513 8.18 0.35 15.33
CA ASN A 513 9.32 0.38 14.40
C ASN A 513 9.64 1.79 13.87
N TYR A 514 8.89 2.78 14.35
CA TYR A 514 8.99 4.22 14.17
C TYR A 514 8.48 4.75 12.84
N TYR A 515 7.82 3.94 12.00
CA TYR A 515 7.37 4.37 10.67
C TYR A 515 6.15 3.59 10.20
N SER A 516 5.43 4.12 9.21
CA SER A 516 4.58 3.30 8.35
C SER A 516 5.46 2.43 7.44
N ALA A 517 6.07 1.38 8.01
CA ALA A 517 7.19 0.68 7.39
C ALA A 517 6.80 -0.14 6.14
N ALA A 518 5.59 -0.69 6.09
CA ALA A 518 5.12 -1.52 4.98
C ALA A 518 4.80 -0.72 3.71
N THR A 519 4.62 0.61 3.82
CA THR A 519 4.07 1.48 2.75
C THR A 519 5.04 2.58 2.30
N GLY A 520 6.31 2.53 2.72
CA GLY A 520 7.36 3.42 2.24
C GLY A 520 8.17 4.14 3.33
N GLY A 521 7.83 3.98 4.61
CA GLY A 521 8.61 4.53 5.73
C GLY A 521 8.25 5.96 6.10
N GLN A 522 6.99 6.36 5.89
CA GLN A 522 6.48 7.68 6.24
C GLN A 522 6.45 7.89 7.76
N ASP A 523 6.63 9.14 8.19
CA ASP A 523 6.59 9.53 9.60
C ASP A 523 5.15 9.40 10.16
N ILE A 524 5.05 8.90 11.38
CA ILE A 524 3.85 8.75 12.21
C ILE A 524 4.12 9.39 13.59
N LEU A 525 3.12 9.41 14.48
CA LEU A 525 3.24 10.05 15.79
C LEU A 525 4.41 9.52 16.63
N SER A 526 4.69 8.21 16.59
CA SER A 526 5.85 7.61 17.28
C SER A 526 7.15 7.64 16.47
N SER A 527 7.20 8.30 15.31
CA SER A 527 8.48 8.45 14.60
C SER A 527 9.52 9.18 15.42
N ARG A 528 10.79 8.79 15.27
CA ARG A 528 11.92 9.36 16.01
C ARG A 528 12.77 10.31 15.15
N ALA A 529 12.54 10.35 13.85
CA ALA A 529 13.17 11.32 12.98
C ALA A 529 12.71 12.74 13.33
N ARG A 530 13.64 13.71 13.27
CA ARG A 530 13.31 15.12 13.44
C ARG A 530 12.59 15.61 12.18
N ASN A 531 11.39 16.13 12.35
CA ASN A 531 10.59 16.72 11.28
C ASN A 531 10.25 18.18 11.67
N PRO A 532 10.62 19.19 10.87
CA PRO A 532 10.34 20.59 11.23
C PRO A 532 8.86 20.96 11.17
N GLY A 533 8.05 20.24 10.37
CA GLY A 533 6.62 20.52 10.19
C GLY A 533 5.69 19.64 11.02
N ARG A 534 6.21 18.70 11.81
CA ARG A 534 5.39 17.72 12.53
C ARG A 534 5.88 17.52 13.97
N GLN A 535 4.93 17.31 14.87
CA GLN A 535 5.23 16.83 16.22
C GLN A 535 5.31 15.30 16.20
N THR A 536 6.45 14.75 16.61
CA THR A 536 6.72 13.31 16.67
C THR A 536 7.27 12.94 18.06
N ASN A 537 7.68 11.69 18.27
CA ASN A 537 8.11 11.13 19.56
C ASN A 537 6.98 10.96 20.60
N ASN A 538 5.73 10.89 20.15
CA ASN A 538 4.61 10.58 21.03
C ASN A 538 4.76 9.15 21.57
N SER A 539 4.62 9.00 22.90
CA SER A 539 4.82 7.71 23.57
C SER A 539 3.55 6.85 23.52
N ILE A 540 3.67 5.67 22.90
CA ILE A 540 2.62 4.65 22.92
C ILE A 540 2.33 4.21 24.36
N THR A 541 3.37 3.97 25.16
CA THR A 541 3.27 3.60 26.58
C THR A 541 2.49 4.63 27.39
N ALA A 542 2.73 5.93 27.17
CA ALA A 542 1.98 6.98 27.85
C ALA A 542 0.51 7.04 27.39
N ALA A 543 0.25 6.89 26.08
CA ALA A 543 -1.10 6.87 25.53
C ALA A 543 -1.94 5.71 26.10
N VAL A 544 -1.40 4.49 26.13
CA VAL A 544 -2.13 3.34 26.69
C VAL A 544 -2.30 3.43 28.20
N LYS A 545 -1.37 4.05 28.94
CA LYS A 545 -1.58 4.34 30.36
C LYS A 545 -2.67 5.39 30.57
N GLY A 546 -2.69 6.42 29.72
CA GLY A 546 -3.70 7.48 29.74
C GLY A 546 -5.13 6.97 29.53
N ILE A 547 -5.31 5.91 28.74
CA ILE A 547 -6.62 5.27 28.52
C ILE A 547 -7.01 4.29 29.64
N GLY A 548 -6.11 4.02 30.61
CA GLY A 548 -6.38 3.20 31.79
C GLY A 548 -5.72 1.82 31.83
N ALA A 549 -4.81 1.50 30.91
CA ALA A 549 -4.07 0.23 30.96
C ALA A 549 -3.11 0.18 32.17
N LYS A 550 -3.14 -0.94 32.90
CA LYS A 550 -2.35 -1.12 34.13
C LYS A 550 -1.10 -1.97 33.89
N TRP A 551 -1.26 -3.13 33.25
CA TRP A 551 -0.14 -3.99 32.89
C TRP A 551 0.45 -3.54 31.55
N VAL A 552 1.54 -2.77 31.62
CA VAL A 552 2.26 -2.28 30.44
C VAL A 552 3.75 -2.58 30.59
N ARG A 553 4.36 -3.16 29.55
CA ARG A 553 5.81 -3.43 29.46
C ARG A 553 6.36 -2.82 28.18
N GLN A 554 7.52 -2.19 28.27
CA GLN A 554 8.24 -1.64 27.13
C GLN A 554 9.57 -2.37 26.95
N ILE A 555 9.87 -2.74 25.72
CA ILE A 555 11.14 -3.37 25.32
C ILE A 555 11.76 -2.48 24.25
N ASP A 556 12.80 -1.73 24.60
CA ASP A 556 13.43 -0.74 23.69
C ASP A 556 14.35 -1.34 22.63
N ARG A 557 14.64 -2.65 22.72
CA ARG A 557 15.44 -3.40 21.76
C ARG A 557 14.83 -4.79 21.55
N THR A 558 14.06 -4.94 20.49
CA THR A 558 13.44 -6.24 20.13
C THR A 558 14.45 -7.35 19.92
N TYR A 559 15.69 -7.04 19.51
CA TYR A 559 16.77 -8.01 19.32
C TYR A 559 17.22 -8.73 20.61
N ASP A 560 16.81 -8.27 21.79
CA ASP A 560 17.01 -8.97 23.06
C ASP A 560 16.02 -10.16 23.17
N VAL A 561 16.26 -11.23 22.40
CA VAL A 561 15.31 -12.35 22.22
C VAL A 561 14.92 -13.00 23.56
N ALA A 562 15.88 -13.18 24.47
CA ALA A 562 15.61 -13.74 25.80
C ALA A 562 14.64 -12.87 26.61
N LYS A 563 14.86 -11.53 26.62
CA LYS A 563 13.97 -10.58 27.30
C LYS A 563 12.58 -10.57 26.67
N MET A 564 12.49 -10.63 25.34
CA MET A 564 11.21 -10.72 24.62
C MET A 564 10.45 -12.00 25.00
N ARG A 565 11.13 -13.15 25.01
CA ARG A 565 10.57 -14.45 25.42
C ARG A 565 10.06 -14.39 26.85
N ASP A 566 10.87 -13.91 27.78
CA ASP A 566 10.53 -13.89 29.21
C ASP A 566 9.36 -12.93 29.49
N THR A 567 9.30 -11.79 28.79
CA THR A 567 8.19 -10.83 28.91
C THR A 567 6.88 -11.41 28.34
N LEU A 568 6.95 -12.11 27.20
CA LEU A 568 5.79 -12.81 26.63
C LEU A 568 5.30 -13.92 27.58
N ARG A 569 6.22 -14.70 28.15
CA ARG A 569 5.89 -15.72 29.15
C ARG A 569 5.23 -15.10 30.38
N GLU A 570 5.75 -13.99 30.91
CA GLU A 570 5.13 -13.25 32.01
C GLU A 570 3.70 -12.81 31.64
N ALA A 571 3.51 -12.19 30.48
CA ALA A 571 2.20 -11.74 30.01
C ALA A 571 1.18 -12.88 29.89
N LEU A 572 1.62 -14.04 29.43
CA LEU A 572 0.76 -15.22 29.22
C LEU A 572 0.45 -15.97 30.51
N THR A 573 1.30 -15.88 31.54
CA THR A 573 1.17 -16.69 32.77
C THR A 573 0.83 -15.88 34.03
N THR A 574 0.96 -14.55 34.00
CA THR A 574 0.66 -13.69 35.16
C THR A 574 -0.78 -13.87 35.64
N LYS A 575 -1.00 -13.74 36.95
CA LYS A 575 -2.35 -13.74 37.56
C LYS A 575 -3.04 -12.37 37.51
N GLU A 576 -2.30 -11.31 37.14
CA GLU A 576 -2.86 -9.96 37.02
C GLU A 576 -3.93 -9.91 35.92
N LYS A 577 -5.07 -9.30 36.24
CA LYS A 577 -6.24 -9.22 35.36
C LYS A 577 -6.23 -7.96 34.50
N GLY A 578 -6.91 -8.04 33.35
CA GLY A 578 -7.01 -6.96 32.37
C GLY A 578 -5.97 -7.10 31.26
N PRO A 579 -5.89 -6.13 30.33
CA PRO A 579 -5.11 -6.31 29.10
C PRO A 579 -3.62 -6.22 29.38
N LYS A 580 -2.84 -7.14 28.80
CA LYS A 580 -1.38 -7.15 28.93
C LYS A 580 -0.79 -6.48 27.71
N ILE A 581 -0.36 -5.23 27.84
CA ILE A 581 0.17 -4.47 26.70
C ILE A 581 1.69 -4.50 26.72
N ILE A 582 2.28 -5.04 25.65
CA ILE A 582 3.72 -5.02 25.42
C ILE A 582 3.99 -4.07 24.26
N VAL A 583 4.81 -3.05 24.48
CA VAL A 583 5.33 -2.16 23.43
C VAL A 583 6.76 -2.60 23.11
N ALA A 584 6.94 -3.26 21.97
CA ALA A 584 8.23 -3.79 21.52
C ALA A 584 8.81 -2.87 20.44
N SER A 585 9.90 -2.19 20.75
CA SER A 585 10.44 -1.08 19.98
C SER A 585 11.81 -1.39 19.41
N SER A 586 11.99 -1.12 18.12
CA SER A 586 13.28 -1.16 17.41
C SER A 586 13.08 -0.58 16.02
N GLU A 587 13.97 0.32 15.60
CA GLU A 587 13.85 0.97 14.30
C GLU A 587 13.79 -0.02 13.12
N CYS A 588 12.89 0.25 12.16
CA CYS A 588 12.87 -0.44 10.87
C CYS A 588 14.26 -0.46 10.21
N MET A 589 14.79 -1.66 9.97
CA MET A 589 16.15 -1.83 9.45
C MET A 589 16.34 -1.21 8.06
N LEU A 590 15.32 -1.24 7.21
CA LEU A 590 15.40 -0.65 5.87
C LEU A 590 15.60 0.87 5.95
N ASN A 591 14.80 1.56 6.75
CA ASN A 591 14.92 3.01 6.96
C ASN A 591 16.23 3.37 7.67
N LYS A 592 16.66 2.56 8.63
CA LYS A 592 17.97 2.70 9.29
C LYS A 592 19.12 2.61 8.29
N GLN A 593 19.11 1.61 7.40
CA GLN A 593 20.16 1.44 6.37
C GLN A 593 20.14 2.57 5.35
N ARG A 594 18.95 3.02 4.90
CA ARG A 594 18.81 4.19 4.01
C ARG A 594 19.44 5.44 4.61
N ARG A 595 19.30 5.67 5.92
CA ARG A 595 19.93 6.81 6.62
C ARG A 595 21.43 6.61 6.87
N ILE A 596 21.85 5.46 7.38
CA ILE A 596 23.22 5.26 7.89
C ILE A 596 24.21 4.99 6.76
N LYS A 597 23.83 4.27 5.69
CA LYS A 597 24.75 3.86 4.63
C LYS A 597 25.40 5.04 3.88
N PRO A 598 24.68 6.12 3.51
CA PRO A 598 25.29 7.30 2.91
C PRO A 598 26.25 8.02 3.86
N LEU A 599 25.86 8.18 5.13
CA LEU A 599 26.68 8.81 6.17
C LEU A 599 27.97 8.02 6.42
N PHE A 600 27.86 6.69 6.49
CA PHE A 600 29.00 5.79 6.61
C PHE A 600 29.93 5.92 5.40
N THR A 601 29.39 5.89 4.18
CA THR A 601 30.18 6.02 2.94
C THR A 601 30.90 7.36 2.88
N LYS A 602 30.24 8.45 3.28
CA LYS A 602 30.84 9.78 3.38
C LYS A 602 31.97 9.79 4.41
N ALA A 603 31.75 9.26 5.61
CA ALA A 603 32.77 9.19 6.65
C ALA A 603 34.01 8.39 6.21
N VAL A 604 33.81 7.26 5.50
CA VAL A 604 34.91 6.49 4.90
C VAL A 604 35.71 7.34 3.91
N LYS A 605 35.02 8.04 2.99
CA LYS A 605 35.65 8.92 1.99
C LYS A 605 36.38 10.10 2.63
N ASP A 606 35.84 10.64 3.72
CA ASP A 606 36.44 11.73 4.51
C ASP A 606 37.68 11.27 5.33
N GLY A 607 38.12 10.01 5.19
CA GLY A 607 39.26 9.49 5.95
C GLY A 607 38.98 9.23 7.43
N LYS A 608 37.71 9.29 7.87
CA LYS A 608 37.34 9.07 9.27
C LYS A 608 37.37 7.59 9.60
N ARG A 609 37.88 7.27 10.80
CA ARG A 609 37.85 5.91 11.34
C ARG A 609 36.40 5.49 11.57
N VAL A 610 35.94 4.45 10.89
CA VAL A 610 34.61 3.87 11.10
C VAL A 610 34.69 2.36 11.22
N VAL A 611 33.79 1.79 12.03
CA VAL A 611 33.72 0.35 12.29
C VAL A 611 32.42 -0.18 11.71
N ARG A 612 32.51 -1.28 10.96
CA ARG A 612 31.36 -2.04 10.49
C ARG A 612 31.39 -3.42 11.11
N GLU A 613 30.37 -3.72 11.90
CA GLU A 613 30.18 -5.04 12.48
C GLU A 613 29.74 -6.04 11.40
N ARG A 614 30.35 -7.23 11.40
CA ARG A 614 29.97 -8.36 10.57
C ARG A 614 29.83 -9.57 11.48
N PHE A 615 28.80 -10.37 11.24
CA PHE A 615 28.63 -11.64 11.95
C PHE A 615 29.03 -12.79 11.05
N GLY A 616 29.60 -13.83 11.65
CA GLY A 616 29.96 -15.08 11.00
C GLY A 616 29.56 -16.28 11.85
N VAL A 617 29.61 -17.46 11.22
CA VAL A 617 29.45 -18.75 11.87
C VAL A 617 30.79 -19.46 11.78
N ASP A 618 31.31 -19.90 12.92
CA ASP A 618 32.48 -20.76 13.01
C ASP A 618 32.06 -22.18 12.60
N GLU A 619 32.58 -22.64 11.47
CA GLU A 619 32.24 -23.93 10.89
C GLU A 619 32.74 -25.10 11.75
N ASP A 620 33.82 -24.92 12.52
CA ASP A 620 34.34 -25.97 13.41
C ASP A 620 33.37 -26.21 14.57
N VAL A 621 32.76 -25.13 15.09
CA VAL A 621 31.85 -25.15 16.24
C VAL A 621 30.39 -25.42 15.83
N CYS A 622 30.02 -25.10 14.59
CA CYS A 622 28.66 -25.30 14.10
C CYS A 622 28.24 -26.78 14.17
N THR A 623 27.10 -27.00 14.82
CA THR A 623 26.47 -28.32 15.04
C THR A 623 25.65 -28.80 13.85
N GLY A 624 25.30 -27.92 12.90
CA GLY A 624 24.47 -28.27 11.75
C GLY A 624 22.97 -28.31 12.05
N ASP A 625 22.50 -27.87 13.23
CA ASP A 625 21.08 -27.92 13.62
C ASP A 625 20.16 -26.92 12.88
N HIS A 626 20.78 -25.95 12.19
CA HIS A 626 20.15 -24.82 11.48
C HIS A 626 19.07 -24.06 12.26
N ALA A 627 19.09 -24.10 13.59
CA ALA A 627 18.09 -23.43 14.41
C ALA A 627 18.12 -21.91 14.20
N CYS A 628 19.32 -21.35 13.99
CA CYS A 628 19.50 -19.96 13.60
C CYS A 628 18.75 -19.59 12.30
N ILE A 629 18.60 -20.52 11.36
CA ILE A 629 17.82 -20.32 10.12
C ILE A 629 16.33 -20.48 10.42
N ARG A 630 15.93 -21.60 11.05
CA ARG A 630 14.52 -21.93 11.29
C ARG A 630 13.81 -20.94 12.21
N LEU A 631 14.51 -20.39 13.21
CA LEU A 631 13.92 -19.48 14.18
C LEU A 631 14.09 -18.00 13.80
N SER A 632 15.09 -17.62 13.00
CA SER A 632 15.25 -16.21 12.58
C SER A 632 14.66 -15.90 11.20
N GLY A 633 14.63 -16.90 10.31
CA GLY A 633 14.26 -16.78 8.90
C GLY A 633 15.09 -15.81 8.08
N CYS A 634 16.29 -15.42 8.53
CA CYS A 634 17.09 -14.39 7.88
C CYS A 634 17.55 -14.85 6.48
N PRO A 635 17.29 -14.10 5.40
CA PRO A 635 17.67 -14.52 4.06
C PRO A 635 19.18 -14.39 3.81
N SER A 636 19.92 -13.70 4.68
CA SER A 636 21.38 -13.66 4.66
C SER A 636 22.04 -14.90 5.28
N LEU A 637 21.26 -15.80 5.90
CA LEU A 637 21.75 -17.10 6.34
C LEU A 637 21.50 -18.14 5.25
N SER A 638 22.57 -18.83 4.87
CA SER A 638 22.55 -19.95 3.93
C SER A 638 23.25 -21.15 4.56
N VAL A 639 23.37 -22.23 3.80
CA VAL A 639 24.12 -23.43 4.15
C VAL A 639 25.31 -23.61 3.21
N LYS A 640 26.41 -24.17 3.72
CA LYS A 640 27.57 -24.57 2.91
C LYS A 640 28.06 -25.95 3.37
N HIS A 641 28.61 -26.73 2.44
CA HIS A 641 29.31 -27.96 2.80
C HIS A 641 30.71 -27.63 3.33
N THR A 642 31.15 -28.41 4.31
CA THR A 642 32.51 -28.32 4.89
C THR A 642 33.45 -29.27 4.17
N ASP A 643 34.74 -28.92 4.14
CA ASP A 643 35.80 -29.83 3.67
C ASP A 643 36.15 -30.90 4.72
N ASP A 644 35.54 -30.85 5.91
CA ASP A 644 35.70 -31.85 6.97
C ASP A 644 34.90 -33.12 6.63
N PRO A 645 35.57 -34.26 6.31
CA PRO A 645 34.90 -35.49 5.94
C PRO A 645 34.13 -36.15 7.08
N LEU A 646 34.25 -35.64 8.32
CA LEU A 646 33.49 -36.11 9.48
C LEU A 646 32.18 -35.33 9.69
N LYS A 647 31.92 -34.29 8.89
CA LYS A 647 30.67 -33.52 8.92
C LYS A 647 29.85 -33.79 7.67
N ASP A 648 28.86 -34.66 7.81
CA ASP A 648 27.94 -35.01 6.72
C ASP A 648 26.88 -33.92 6.47
N ASP A 649 26.47 -33.21 7.53
CA ASP A 649 25.46 -32.14 7.44
C ASP A 649 26.10 -30.79 7.08
N PRO A 650 25.47 -29.99 6.21
CA PRO A 650 25.99 -28.68 5.85
C PRO A 650 25.95 -27.73 7.05
N VAL A 651 26.90 -26.81 7.14
CA VAL A 651 26.98 -25.81 8.21
C VAL A 651 26.30 -24.51 7.80
N ALA A 652 25.81 -23.74 8.78
CA ALA A 652 25.26 -22.43 8.52
C ALA A 652 26.37 -21.46 8.05
N ALA A 653 26.04 -20.58 7.13
CA ALA A 653 26.93 -19.53 6.61
C ALA A 653 26.18 -18.21 6.49
N ILE A 654 26.88 -17.11 6.76
CA ILE A 654 26.33 -15.75 6.60
C ILE A 654 26.91 -15.16 5.32
N ASP A 655 26.03 -14.78 4.39
CA ASP A 655 26.40 -14.17 3.12
C ASP A 655 26.87 -12.69 3.28
N ASN A 656 27.16 -12.04 2.16
CA ASN A 656 27.58 -10.63 2.13
C ASN A 656 26.41 -9.63 2.19
N SER A 657 25.14 -10.09 2.14
CA SER A 657 23.95 -9.23 2.24
C SER A 657 23.62 -8.88 3.70
N CYS A 658 24.24 -9.56 4.67
CA CYS A 658 24.06 -9.34 6.10
C CYS A 658 24.31 -7.88 6.52
N VAL A 659 23.33 -7.30 7.22
CA VAL A 659 23.37 -5.93 7.77
C VAL A 659 23.90 -5.86 9.21
N GLY A 660 24.36 -6.97 9.77
CA GLY A 660 24.97 -7.01 11.10
C GLY A 660 24.01 -6.80 12.27
N CYS A 661 22.78 -7.30 12.20
CA CYS A 661 21.77 -7.08 13.27
C CYS A 661 21.97 -7.94 14.54
N GLY A 662 22.77 -9.01 14.48
CA GLY A 662 23.02 -9.91 15.62
C GLY A 662 21.91 -10.92 15.94
N ASN A 663 20.71 -10.79 15.36
CA ASN A 663 19.54 -11.63 15.69
C ASN A 663 19.81 -13.15 15.63
N CYS A 664 20.56 -13.62 14.63
CA CYS A 664 20.84 -15.05 14.47
C CYS A 664 21.61 -15.65 15.65
N GLY A 665 22.56 -14.89 16.24
CA GLY A 665 23.29 -15.29 17.43
C GLY A 665 22.42 -15.22 18.68
N GLU A 666 21.70 -14.12 18.88
CA GLU A 666 20.75 -13.93 20.00
C GLU A 666 19.71 -15.06 20.07
N VAL A 667 19.18 -15.47 18.91
CA VAL A 667 18.24 -16.59 18.82
C VAL A 667 18.90 -17.91 19.19
N ALA A 668 20.11 -18.18 18.70
CA ALA A 668 20.82 -19.42 18.99
C ALA A 668 21.18 -19.55 20.49
N GLU A 669 21.56 -18.44 21.11
CA GLU A 669 21.84 -18.36 22.55
C GLU A 669 20.56 -18.48 23.38
N ALA A 670 19.50 -17.73 23.05
CA ALA A 670 18.22 -17.79 23.76
C ALA A 670 17.55 -19.17 23.67
N ALA A 671 17.81 -19.91 22.59
CA ALA A 671 17.37 -21.29 22.42
C ALA A 671 18.30 -22.32 23.08
N VAL A 672 19.50 -21.91 23.52
CA VAL A 672 20.57 -22.76 24.08
C VAL A 672 20.95 -23.90 23.12
N LEU A 673 21.18 -23.56 21.85
CA LEU A 673 21.40 -24.55 20.79
C LEU A 673 22.83 -24.56 20.23
N CYS A 674 23.38 -23.39 19.87
CA CYS A 674 24.64 -23.34 19.11
C CYS A 674 25.51 -22.10 19.46
N PRO A 675 26.75 -22.28 20.00
CA PRO A 675 27.65 -21.17 20.32
C PRO A 675 28.56 -20.76 19.15
N SER A 676 28.24 -21.13 17.92
CA SER A 676 29.11 -20.97 16.74
C SER A 676 29.19 -19.54 16.19
N PHE A 677 28.39 -18.60 16.71
CA PHE A 677 28.36 -17.24 16.19
C PHE A 677 29.51 -16.39 16.72
N TYR A 678 30.13 -15.61 15.83
CA TYR A 678 31.11 -14.60 16.19
C TYR A 678 30.80 -13.26 15.52
N ARG A 679 31.25 -12.18 16.18
CA ARG A 679 31.27 -10.82 15.61
C ARG A 679 32.69 -10.45 15.21
N ALA A 680 32.86 -9.97 13.99
CA ALA A 680 34.08 -9.40 13.46
C ALA A 680 33.89 -7.91 13.15
N ASP A 681 34.80 -7.08 13.64
CA ASP A 681 34.79 -5.64 13.39
C ASP A 681 35.68 -5.30 12.20
N ILE A 682 35.09 -4.78 11.12
CA ILE A 682 35.82 -4.30 9.95
C ILE A 682 36.09 -2.81 10.14
N ILE A 683 37.36 -2.45 10.32
CA ILE A 683 37.78 -1.06 10.53
C ILE A 683 38.19 -0.44 9.19
N HIS A 684 37.52 0.64 8.80
CA HIS A 684 37.94 1.50 7.70
C HIS A 684 38.71 2.71 8.25
N ASN A 685 39.75 3.14 7.52
CA ASN A 685 40.68 4.19 7.96
C ASN A 685 41.26 3.92 9.36
N PRO A 686 41.97 2.79 9.56
CA PRO A 686 42.49 2.40 10.86
C PRO A 686 43.57 3.39 11.34
N THR A 687 43.50 3.74 12.63
CA THR A 687 44.51 4.56 13.31
C THR A 687 45.82 3.79 13.49
N GLY A 688 46.90 4.49 13.87
CA GLY A 688 48.16 3.84 14.23
C GLY A 688 47.98 2.79 15.34
N LEU A 689 47.18 3.11 16.35
CA LEU A 689 46.85 2.18 17.45
C LEU A 689 46.10 0.94 16.95
N ASP A 690 45.12 1.10 16.05
CA ASP A 690 44.40 -0.04 15.47
C ASP A 690 45.35 -1.01 14.75
N ARG A 691 46.31 -0.46 13.99
CA ARG A 691 47.31 -1.27 13.26
C ARG A 691 48.27 -1.99 14.21
N VAL A 692 48.72 -1.32 15.27
CA VAL A 692 49.58 -1.93 16.31
C VAL A 692 48.83 -3.05 17.03
N MET A 693 47.58 -2.81 17.45
CA MET A 693 46.75 -3.81 18.10
C MET A 693 46.46 -5.00 17.18
N ALA A 694 46.19 -4.77 15.89
CA ALA A 694 46.01 -5.84 14.92
C ALA A 694 47.27 -6.71 14.77
N ARG A 695 48.46 -6.10 14.71
CA ARG A 695 49.74 -6.83 14.66
C ARG A 695 49.98 -7.66 15.92
N LEU A 696 49.73 -7.09 17.09
CA LEU A 696 49.90 -7.78 18.37
C LEU A 696 48.92 -8.96 18.48
N ARG A 697 47.63 -8.75 18.13
CA ARG A 697 46.63 -9.82 18.08
C ARG A 697 47.04 -10.93 17.11
N ALA A 698 47.48 -10.59 15.91
CA ALA A 698 47.95 -11.57 14.92
C ALA A 698 49.17 -12.35 15.41
N ALA A 699 50.11 -11.71 16.10
CA ALA A 699 51.28 -12.38 16.68
C ALA A 699 50.87 -13.40 17.76
N VAL A 700 49.96 -13.02 18.66
CA VAL A 700 49.43 -13.91 19.71
C VAL A 700 48.63 -15.06 19.10
N ILE A 701 47.69 -14.77 18.18
CA ILE A 701 46.88 -15.78 17.49
C ILE A 701 47.80 -16.77 16.75
N GLY A 702 48.77 -16.27 15.99
CA GLY A 702 49.72 -17.12 15.26
C GLY A 702 50.59 -17.96 16.20
N PHE A 703 50.97 -17.44 17.37
CA PHE A 703 51.66 -18.24 18.40
C PHE A 703 50.79 -19.38 18.93
N LEU A 704 49.51 -19.10 19.23
CA LEU A 704 48.55 -20.10 19.70
C LEU A 704 48.25 -21.16 18.63
N GLN A 705 48.05 -20.75 17.38
CA GLN A 705 47.83 -21.64 16.24
C GLN A 705 49.02 -22.57 16.04
N ARG A 706 50.26 -22.05 15.97
CA ARG A 706 51.48 -22.87 15.85
C ARG A 706 51.64 -23.85 17.02
N ARG A 707 51.29 -23.43 18.24
CA ARG A 707 51.32 -24.31 19.41
C ARG A 707 50.28 -25.45 19.30
N ARG A 708 49.09 -25.16 18.79
CA ARG A 708 48.04 -26.16 18.53
C ARG A 708 48.44 -27.11 17.41
N GLU A 709 48.96 -26.59 16.30
CA GLU A 709 49.46 -27.37 15.16
C GLU A 709 50.57 -28.33 15.56
N ARG A 710 51.56 -27.87 16.36
CA ARG A 710 52.63 -28.73 16.89
C ARG A 710 52.13 -29.89 17.76
N ARG A 711 50.93 -29.78 18.34
CA ARG A 711 50.30 -30.83 19.16
C ARG A 711 49.34 -31.72 18.35
N ARG A 712 49.08 -31.38 17.09
CA ARG A 712 48.18 -32.13 16.22
C ARG A 712 48.95 -33.36 15.71
N ILE A 713 48.36 -34.54 15.89
CA ILE A 713 48.92 -35.79 15.35
C ILE A 713 48.77 -35.70 13.83
N ALA A 714 49.89 -35.61 13.12
CA ALA A 714 49.92 -35.70 11.67
C ALA A 714 50.02 -37.17 11.29
N PHE A 715 49.01 -37.68 10.58
CA PHE A 715 49.12 -38.99 9.93
C PHE A 715 49.91 -38.80 8.63
N PRO A 716 50.93 -39.64 8.35
CA PRO A 716 51.59 -39.62 7.04
C PRO A 716 50.55 -39.98 5.97
N ALA A 717 50.60 -39.21 4.88
CA ALA A 717 49.69 -39.32 3.73
C ALA A 717 49.81 -40.66 3.02
#